data_AF-A0A7J4ETA6-F1
#
_entry.id   AF-A0A7J4ETA6-F1
#
_cell.length_a   1.000
_cell.length_b   1.000
_cell.length_c   1.000
_cell.angle_alpha   90.00
_cell.angle_beta   90.00
_cell.angle_gamma   90.00
#
_symmetry.space_group_name_H-M   'P 1'
#
loop_
_entity.id
_entity.type
_entity.pdbx_description
1 polymer ?
#
loop_
_entity_poly.entity_id
_entity_poly.type
_entity_poly.pdbx_seq_one_letter_code
_entity_poly.pdbx_strand_id
1 'polypeptide(L)'
;MNLHNSNFRISIAGRNEYRMSTDYLRRLATELGLKPGHKAITEEIEKASSSFCKGFLRGFFDADGSVQGTQRKISIQLSQSNLETLKAVQRMLLRLGIYSRIYKNRRGGKLVISNDNIVLFYELVGFGDRNKMKKIEKVLNSYRLNRERFIASVKELIPDGVEEVYDVRIPGINAFDANGFVVHNCGEQPLLPYESCNLGSINVANFVKNGSVDWEHLKEVVWTAVRFLDNVIDMNNYPIPEIKENTFANRKIGLGIMGFADLLFKLGIPYDSREGVEFGERLMSFIQEESHKASSALAEERGVFPNWKGSVWEKKGIKMRNATTTTIAPTGTISIIANCSSGIEPAYALAFRRMNILDGEEFFEINPVLENTLKRIGVFSDELISRIAETGSIQEIAEIPEELRRIFKCALEISPEWHVRMQAAFQKYTDNAVSKTINLPNHATRKDVEKAFLLAYDLGCKGITVYRDGSREEQVLATKKAEKKERKSIRPPTFLEPRPRPKITTGRTIETRTGCGALYVTINEDEHGIAEVFVQLGKSGGCAASQTEAMGRLISVALRSWLNPEALIRQLKGIRCPSIGFDDGEIVTSCADGVAKVLERYLKGEYTKIMVDLKGIKPLTEFVEEGGEEHVTKLIGGVCPECGNVLEYGEGCMTCKMCGFTKCG
;
A
#
# COMPACT_ATOMS: atom_id res chain seq x y z
N MET A 1 -33.38 -19.56 25.87
CA MET A 1 -33.97 -20.48 26.86
C MET A 1 -35.05 -19.73 27.62
N ASN A 2 -36.29 -20.21 27.57
CA ASN A 2 -37.42 -19.67 28.34
C ASN A 2 -37.19 -19.90 29.86
N LEU A 3 -36.78 -18.87 30.57
CA LEU A 3 -36.50 -18.90 32.02
C LEU A 3 -37.73 -18.48 32.84
N HIS A 4 -38.87 -19.14 32.61
CA HIS A 4 -40.11 -18.92 33.38
C HIS A 4 -40.35 -19.97 34.48
N ASN A 5 -39.40 -20.86 34.75
CA ASN A 5 -39.50 -21.79 35.89
C ASN A 5 -38.88 -21.16 37.16
N SER A 6 -39.75 -20.95 38.15
CA SER A 6 -39.48 -20.39 39.49
C SER A 6 -38.50 -21.21 40.36
N ASN A 7 -38.13 -22.42 39.95
CA ASN A 7 -37.30 -23.34 40.74
C ASN A 7 -35.79 -23.05 40.69
N PHE A 8 -35.33 -22.07 39.91
CA PHE A 8 -33.90 -21.70 39.83
C PHE A 8 -33.53 -20.49 40.69
N ARG A 9 -34.48 -19.84 41.37
CA ARG A 9 -34.23 -18.57 42.08
C ARG A 9 -34.26 -18.79 43.59
N ILE A 10 -33.11 -18.64 44.24
CA ILE A 10 -33.01 -18.63 45.70
C ILE A 10 -33.03 -17.17 46.16
N SER A 11 -34.06 -16.78 46.93
CA SER A 11 -34.13 -15.45 47.57
C SER A 11 -33.08 -15.34 48.67
N ILE A 12 -32.34 -14.22 48.71
CA ILE A 12 -31.36 -13.96 49.78
C ILE A 12 -31.98 -13.07 50.85
N ALA A 13 -32.10 -13.58 52.07
CA ALA A 13 -32.65 -12.81 53.18
C ALA A 13 -31.86 -11.51 53.40
N GLY A 14 -32.56 -10.37 53.47
CA GLY A 14 -31.98 -9.05 53.75
C GLY A 14 -31.31 -8.35 52.57
N ARG A 15 -31.24 -8.97 51.39
CA ARG A 15 -30.77 -8.35 50.14
C ARG A 15 -31.81 -8.67 49.08
N ASN A 16 -32.47 -7.68 48.52
CA ASN A 16 -33.58 -7.86 47.57
C ASN A 16 -33.10 -8.48 46.23
N GLU A 17 -32.54 -9.69 46.29
CA GLU A 17 -31.72 -10.37 45.28
C GLU A 17 -32.16 -11.83 45.18
N TYR A 18 -32.15 -12.36 43.95
CA TYR A 18 -32.38 -13.77 43.66
C TYR A 18 -31.12 -14.36 43.04
N ARG A 19 -30.66 -15.52 43.53
CA ARG A 19 -29.53 -16.26 42.93
C ARG A 19 -30.02 -17.38 42.03
N MET A 20 -29.38 -17.51 40.87
CA MET A 20 -29.55 -18.64 39.97
C MET A 20 -28.38 -19.62 40.10
N SER A 21 -28.68 -20.87 40.49
CA SER A 21 -27.67 -21.94 40.46
C SER A 21 -27.68 -22.59 39.08
N THR A 22 -26.59 -22.44 38.34
CA THR A 22 -26.40 -23.04 37.01
C THR A 22 -25.12 -23.85 37.02
N ASP A 23 -25.25 -25.18 37.09
CA ASP A 23 -24.08 -26.07 37.18
C ASP A 23 -23.20 -25.97 35.93
N TYR A 24 -23.81 -25.79 34.75
CA TYR A 24 -23.11 -25.61 33.49
C TYR A 24 -22.22 -24.35 33.45
N LEU A 25 -22.75 -23.18 33.84
CA LEU A 25 -21.95 -21.94 33.85
C LEU A 25 -20.86 -22.01 34.91
N ARG A 26 -21.10 -22.70 36.04
CA ARG A 26 -20.08 -22.95 37.05
C ARG A 26 -18.94 -23.81 36.49
N ARG A 27 -19.23 -24.89 35.77
CA ARG A 27 -18.21 -25.76 35.14
C ARG A 27 -17.41 -24.98 34.10
N LEU A 28 -18.07 -24.29 33.18
CA LEU A 28 -17.43 -23.46 32.16
C LEU A 28 -16.53 -22.38 32.78
N ALA A 29 -17.02 -21.68 33.80
CA ALA A 29 -16.23 -20.68 34.51
C ALA A 29 -14.99 -21.32 35.16
N THR A 30 -15.14 -22.51 35.77
CA THR A 30 -14.04 -23.23 36.42
C THR A 30 -12.99 -23.70 35.41
N GLU A 31 -13.40 -24.20 34.24
CA GLU A 31 -12.50 -24.59 33.14
C GLU A 31 -11.69 -23.40 32.63
N LEU A 32 -12.28 -22.22 32.61
CA LEU A 32 -11.61 -20.96 32.26
C LEU A 32 -10.84 -20.33 33.44
N GLY A 33 -10.69 -21.04 34.56
CA GLY A 33 -9.94 -20.60 35.72
C GLY A 33 -10.66 -19.59 36.63
N LEU A 34 -11.93 -19.28 36.39
CA LEU A 34 -12.75 -18.43 37.25
C LEU A 34 -13.33 -19.23 38.41
N LYS A 35 -12.90 -18.94 39.63
CA LYS A 35 -13.34 -19.62 40.87
C LYS A 35 -13.68 -18.62 41.98
N PRO A 36 -14.45 -19.01 43.01
CA PRO A 36 -14.65 -18.15 44.18
C PRO A 36 -13.31 -17.66 44.75
N GLY A 37 -13.17 -16.34 44.91
CA GLY A 37 -11.90 -15.69 45.32
C GLY A 37 -10.95 -15.32 44.17
N HIS A 38 -11.13 -15.88 42.97
CA HIS A 38 -10.32 -15.56 41.77
C HIS A 38 -11.24 -15.25 40.58
N LYS A 39 -11.65 -13.98 40.50
CA LYS A 39 -12.62 -13.47 39.51
C LYS A 39 -11.99 -12.59 38.42
N ALA A 40 -10.65 -12.62 38.30
CA ALA A 40 -9.94 -11.84 37.29
C ALA A 40 -10.04 -12.52 35.91
N ILE A 41 -9.84 -11.74 34.85
CA ILE A 41 -9.68 -12.29 33.50
C ILE A 41 -8.39 -13.12 33.50
N THR A 42 -8.50 -14.41 33.16
CA THR A 42 -7.39 -15.35 33.14
C THR A 42 -6.74 -15.41 31.77
N GLU A 43 -5.54 -15.99 31.70
CA GLU A 43 -4.83 -16.20 30.44
C GLU A 43 -5.60 -17.10 29.46
N GLU A 44 -6.27 -18.14 29.98
CA GLU A 44 -7.15 -19.02 29.19
C GLU A 44 -8.30 -18.23 28.50
N ILE A 45 -8.85 -17.22 29.19
CA ILE A 45 -9.87 -16.33 28.64
C ILE A 45 -9.29 -15.44 27.53
N GLU A 46 -8.06 -14.95 27.69
CA GLU A 46 -7.38 -14.12 26.68
C GLU A 46 -6.97 -14.94 25.43
N LYS A 47 -6.61 -16.21 25.62
CA LYS A 47 -6.22 -17.18 24.57
C LYS A 47 -7.39 -17.80 23.80
N ALA A 48 -8.61 -17.67 24.31
CA ALA A 48 -9.81 -18.24 23.67
C ALA A 48 -10.06 -17.70 22.24
N SER A 49 -11.01 -18.30 21.52
CA SER A 49 -11.33 -17.90 20.14
C SER A 49 -11.78 -16.44 20.01
N SER A 50 -11.63 -15.84 18.83
CA SER A 50 -12.10 -14.45 18.58
C SER A 50 -13.62 -14.30 18.84
N SER A 51 -14.42 -15.32 18.53
CA SER A 51 -15.85 -15.36 18.83
C SER A 51 -16.12 -15.32 20.32
N PHE A 52 -15.35 -16.09 21.11
CA PHE A 52 -15.43 -16.08 22.57
C PHE A 52 -15.05 -14.69 23.13
N CYS A 53 -13.93 -14.14 22.67
CA CYS A 53 -13.45 -12.81 23.08
C CYS A 53 -14.52 -11.73 22.85
N LYS A 54 -15.14 -11.69 21.66
CA LYS A 54 -16.25 -10.75 21.35
C LYS A 54 -17.43 -10.92 22.31
N GLY A 55 -17.85 -12.16 22.57
CA GLY A 55 -18.95 -12.47 23.48
C GLY A 55 -18.66 -12.07 24.93
N PHE A 56 -17.45 -12.39 25.42
CA PHE A 56 -16.98 -12.03 26.75
C PHE A 56 -16.93 -10.51 26.92
N LEU A 57 -16.29 -9.79 26.00
CA LEU A 57 -16.23 -8.32 26.02
C LEU A 57 -17.62 -7.69 25.99
N ARG A 58 -18.53 -8.18 25.13
CA ARG A 58 -19.92 -7.69 25.08
C ARG A 58 -20.59 -7.82 26.46
N GLY A 59 -20.54 -8.99 27.07
CA GLY A 59 -21.11 -9.23 28.41
C GLY A 59 -20.46 -8.36 29.50
N PHE A 60 -19.14 -8.18 29.43
CA PHE A 60 -18.40 -7.37 30.40
C PHE A 60 -18.75 -5.87 30.30
N PHE A 61 -18.85 -5.34 29.08
CA PHE A 61 -19.29 -3.96 28.83
C PHE A 61 -20.81 -3.76 29.08
N ASP A 62 -21.63 -4.81 28.95
CA ASP A 62 -23.02 -4.76 29.39
C ASP A 62 -23.15 -4.65 30.90
N ALA A 63 -22.28 -5.31 31.67
CA ALA A 63 -22.27 -5.17 33.12
C ALA A 63 -21.74 -3.79 33.56
N ASP A 64 -20.51 -3.45 33.17
CA ASP A 64 -19.76 -2.33 33.79
C ASP A 64 -19.38 -1.22 32.80
N GLY A 65 -19.69 -1.39 31.52
CA GLY A 65 -19.44 -0.42 30.46
C GLY A 65 -20.53 0.63 30.35
N SER A 66 -20.18 1.80 29.83
CA SER A 66 -21.14 2.87 29.54
C SER A 66 -20.73 3.68 28.31
N VAL A 67 -21.72 4.23 27.62
CA VAL A 67 -21.51 5.20 26.54
C VAL A 67 -21.62 6.59 27.17
N GLN A 68 -20.53 7.36 27.12
CA GLN A 68 -20.39 8.66 27.76
C GLN A 68 -20.01 9.73 26.74
N GLY A 69 -20.61 10.92 26.85
CA GLY A 69 -20.25 12.05 26.01
C GLY A 69 -21.40 12.99 25.65
N THR A 70 -21.04 14.10 24.99
CA THR A 70 -21.95 15.03 24.30
C THR A 70 -21.64 15.04 22.81
N GLN A 71 -22.38 15.80 22.00
CA GLN A 71 -22.12 15.97 20.55
C GLN A 71 -20.69 16.45 20.20
N ARG A 72 -19.84 16.83 21.17
CA ARG A 72 -18.45 17.28 20.92
C ARG A 72 -17.37 16.28 21.35
N LYS A 73 -17.67 15.31 22.21
CA LYS A 73 -16.68 14.33 22.70
C LYS A 73 -17.41 13.10 23.21
N ILE A 74 -17.16 11.96 22.58
CA ILE A 74 -17.87 10.72 22.83
C ILE A 74 -16.88 9.59 23.05
N SER A 75 -17.23 8.68 23.96
CA SER A 75 -16.41 7.55 24.32
C SER A 75 -17.23 6.40 24.89
N ILE A 76 -16.71 5.19 24.72
CA ILE A 76 -17.15 4.02 25.47
C ILE A 76 -16.20 3.88 26.65
N GLN A 77 -16.74 3.78 27.85
CA GLN A 77 -15.95 3.76 29.08
C GLN A 77 -16.26 2.53 29.90
N LEU A 78 -15.23 1.91 30.45
CA LEU A 78 -15.31 0.78 31.38
C LEU A 78 -14.53 1.14 32.64
N SER A 79 -15.22 1.21 33.78
CA SER A 79 -14.59 1.53 35.07
C SER A 79 -14.42 0.27 35.90
N GLN A 80 -13.25 0.08 36.50
CA GLN A 80 -12.96 -1.06 37.37
C GLN A 80 -12.06 -0.64 38.53
N SER A 81 -12.25 -1.29 39.68
CA SER A 81 -11.34 -1.15 40.83
C SER A 81 -10.03 -1.91 40.61
N ASN A 82 -10.06 -3.01 39.85
CA ASN A 82 -8.88 -3.82 39.52
C ASN A 82 -8.25 -3.33 38.19
N LEU A 83 -7.02 -2.84 38.27
CA LEU A 83 -6.27 -2.34 37.12
C LEU A 83 -5.83 -3.47 36.17
N GLU A 84 -5.52 -4.66 36.68
CA GLU A 84 -5.11 -5.79 35.86
C GLU A 84 -6.26 -6.28 34.98
N THR A 85 -7.51 -6.24 35.48
CA THR A 85 -8.70 -6.50 34.67
C THR A 85 -8.80 -5.51 33.50
N LEU A 86 -8.53 -4.22 33.72
CA LEU A 86 -8.56 -3.22 32.63
C LEU A 86 -7.46 -3.47 31.61
N LYS A 87 -6.26 -3.88 32.04
CA LYS A 87 -5.16 -4.24 31.14
C LYS A 87 -5.49 -5.47 30.30
N ALA A 88 -6.09 -6.50 30.90
CA ALA A 88 -6.56 -7.68 30.18
C ALA A 88 -7.63 -7.31 29.14
N VAL A 89 -8.63 -6.51 29.52
CA VAL A 89 -9.63 -5.99 28.55
C VAL A 89 -8.96 -5.18 27.45
N GLN A 90 -7.97 -4.35 27.76
CA GLN A 90 -7.23 -3.57 26.75
C GLN A 90 -6.51 -4.48 25.75
N ARG A 91 -5.83 -5.55 26.21
CA ARG A 91 -5.19 -6.54 25.31
C ARG A 91 -6.21 -7.28 24.45
N MET A 92 -7.33 -7.71 25.05
CA MET A 92 -8.42 -8.36 24.31
C MET A 92 -9.03 -7.45 23.24
N LEU A 93 -9.18 -6.15 23.52
CA LEU A 93 -9.63 -5.16 22.53
C LEU A 93 -8.59 -4.94 21.42
N LEU A 94 -7.31 -4.84 21.78
CA LEU A 94 -6.21 -4.69 20.82
C LEU A 94 -6.13 -5.86 19.84
N ARG A 95 -6.38 -7.10 20.29
CA ARG A 95 -6.50 -8.28 19.42
C ARG A 95 -7.59 -8.15 18.35
N LEU A 96 -8.60 -7.31 18.59
CA LEU A 96 -9.67 -7.02 17.64
C LEU A 96 -9.41 -5.72 16.83
N GLY A 97 -8.22 -5.13 16.94
CA GLY A 97 -7.87 -3.86 16.32
C GLY A 97 -8.49 -2.63 16.99
N ILE A 98 -9.06 -2.77 18.20
CA ILE A 98 -9.72 -1.69 18.92
C ILE A 98 -8.75 -1.09 19.93
N TYR A 99 -8.23 0.11 19.63
CA TYR A 99 -7.40 0.84 20.57
C TYR A 99 -8.22 1.43 21.71
N SER A 100 -7.66 1.40 22.92
CA SER A 100 -8.25 2.02 24.11
C SER A 100 -7.17 2.55 25.03
N ARG A 101 -7.52 3.54 25.86
CA ARG A 101 -6.61 4.15 26.85
C ARG A 101 -7.10 3.95 28.27
N ILE A 102 -6.21 3.53 29.16
CA ILE A 102 -6.49 3.40 30.59
C ILE A 102 -6.05 4.69 31.31
N TYR A 103 -6.99 5.30 32.04
CA TYR A 103 -6.76 6.40 32.95
C TYR A 103 -6.82 5.89 34.39
N LYS A 104 -5.73 6.04 35.14
CA LYS A 104 -5.66 5.64 36.55
C LYS A 104 -6.32 6.69 37.46
N ASN A 105 -6.98 6.25 38.52
CA ASN A 105 -7.55 7.14 39.54
C ASN A 105 -7.40 6.52 40.94
N ARG A 106 -7.64 7.29 42.01
CA ARG A 106 -7.43 6.85 43.41
C ARG A 106 -8.24 5.60 43.82
N ARG A 107 -9.23 5.18 43.03
CA ARG A 107 -10.13 4.04 43.30
C ARG A 107 -10.02 2.91 42.26
N GLY A 108 -8.97 2.90 41.43
CA GLY A 108 -8.74 1.91 40.38
C GLY A 108 -8.36 2.56 39.05
N GLY A 109 -9.17 2.32 38.01
CA GLY A 109 -8.97 2.95 36.71
C GLY A 109 -10.21 2.97 35.83
N LYS A 110 -10.04 3.60 34.67
CA LYS A 110 -11.06 3.69 33.63
C LYS A 110 -10.45 3.48 32.26
N LEU A 111 -10.93 2.47 31.54
CA LEU A 111 -10.61 2.25 30.14
C LEU A 111 -11.56 3.07 29.27
N VAL A 112 -11.02 3.73 28.24
CA VAL A 112 -11.75 4.63 27.35
C VAL A 112 -11.45 4.27 25.90
N ILE A 113 -12.49 3.96 25.13
CA ILE A 113 -12.47 3.81 23.67
C ILE A 113 -13.03 5.10 23.08
N SER A 114 -12.29 5.71 22.15
CA SER A 114 -12.64 6.98 21.51
C SER A 114 -12.35 6.93 20.02
N ASN A 115 -12.70 7.99 19.29
CA ASN A 115 -12.38 8.11 17.86
C ASN A 115 -13.01 6.98 17.03
N ASP A 116 -12.48 6.71 15.84
CA ASP A 116 -12.90 5.63 14.93
C ASP A 116 -12.93 4.23 15.57
N ASN A 117 -12.19 3.99 16.66
CA ASN A 117 -12.29 2.75 17.44
C ASN A 117 -13.69 2.50 18.04
N ILE A 118 -14.54 3.52 18.16
CA ILE A 118 -15.96 3.35 18.55
C ILE A 118 -16.73 2.60 17.47
N VAL A 119 -16.42 2.82 16.19
CA VAL A 119 -17.04 2.09 15.06
C VAL A 119 -16.63 0.63 15.11
N LEU A 120 -15.33 0.37 15.28
CA LEU A 120 -14.80 -0.99 15.39
C LEU A 120 -15.42 -1.72 16.58
N PHE A 121 -15.55 -1.05 17.73
CA PHE A 121 -16.25 -1.64 18.88
C PHE A 121 -17.70 -1.94 18.55
N TYR A 122 -18.44 -1.02 17.91
CA TYR A 122 -19.84 -1.23 17.54
C TYR A 122 -20.03 -2.44 16.62
N GLU A 123 -19.21 -2.56 15.58
CA GLU A 123 -19.30 -3.62 14.58
C GLU A 123 -18.85 -4.99 15.11
N LEU A 124 -17.78 -5.02 15.90
CA LEU A 124 -17.15 -6.28 16.33
C LEU A 124 -17.65 -6.79 17.67
N VAL A 125 -17.93 -5.88 18.62
CA VAL A 125 -18.29 -6.21 20.01
C VAL A 125 -19.72 -5.78 20.31
N GLY A 126 -20.03 -4.50 20.26
CA GLY A 126 -21.34 -3.94 20.58
C GLY A 126 -21.78 -4.18 22.02
N PHE A 127 -23.06 -3.92 22.30
CA PHE A 127 -23.72 -4.17 23.58
C PHE A 127 -24.88 -5.16 23.37
N GLY A 128 -25.14 -6.02 24.35
CA GLY A 128 -26.40 -6.76 24.44
C GLY A 128 -27.52 -5.92 25.04
N ASP A 129 -27.21 -4.92 25.88
CA ASP A 129 -28.19 -3.99 26.42
C ASP A 129 -28.75 -3.04 25.33
N ARG A 130 -30.07 -3.10 25.11
CA ARG A 130 -30.76 -2.33 24.07
C ARG A 130 -30.64 -0.81 24.25
N ASN A 131 -30.58 -0.32 25.50
CA ASN A 131 -30.47 1.11 25.75
C ASN A 131 -29.06 1.62 25.46
N LYS A 132 -28.02 0.84 25.79
CA LYS A 132 -26.63 1.14 25.43
C LYS A 132 -26.43 1.07 23.92
N MET A 133 -27.02 0.09 23.23
CA MET A 133 -27.02 -0.01 21.76
C MET A 133 -27.64 1.22 21.09
N LYS A 134 -28.84 1.63 21.52
CA LYS A 134 -29.47 2.85 20.98
C LYS A 134 -28.63 4.11 21.22
N LYS A 135 -27.93 4.18 22.37
CA LYS A 135 -27.04 5.30 22.68
C LYS A 135 -25.83 5.34 21.73
N ILE A 136 -25.17 4.22 21.46
CA ILE A 136 -24.02 4.18 20.53
C ILE A 136 -24.47 4.42 19.08
N GLU A 137 -25.64 3.93 18.65
CA GLU A 137 -26.17 4.21 17.30
C GLU A 137 -26.50 5.69 17.11
N LYS A 138 -27.13 6.31 18.10
CA LYS A 138 -27.39 7.76 18.09
C LYS A 138 -26.08 8.55 17.99
N VAL A 139 -25.03 8.08 18.66
CA VAL A 139 -23.68 8.67 18.62
C VAL A 139 -23.07 8.54 17.23
N LEU A 140 -23.09 7.35 16.62
CA LEU A 140 -22.52 7.11 15.30
C LEU A 140 -23.22 7.92 14.20
N ASN A 141 -24.53 8.13 14.34
CA ASN A 141 -25.30 8.94 13.39
C ASN A 141 -25.13 10.45 13.56
N SER A 142 -24.61 10.93 14.69
CA SER A 142 -24.56 12.37 15.01
C SER A 142 -23.14 12.95 15.12
N TYR A 143 -22.11 12.11 15.04
CA TYR A 143 -20.73 12.54 15.29
C TYR A 143 -19.73 11.98 14.28
N ARG A 144 -18.95 12.86 13.66
CA ARG A 144 -17.84 12.47 12.79
C ARG A 144 -16.63 12.16 13.67
N LEU A 145 -16.27 10.88 13.74
CA LEU A 145 -15.15 10.41 14.55
C LEU A 145 -13.82 10.77 13.88
N ASN A 146 -12.84 11.20 14.68
CA ASN A 146 -11.48 11.41 14.21
C ASN A 146 -10.81 10.06 13.93
N ARG A 147 -9.89 10.01 12.97
CA ARG A 147 -9.08 8.82 12.73
C ARG A 147 -7.94 8.76 13.74
N GLU A 148 -7.78 7.64 14.45
CA GLU A 148 -6.67 7.44 15.38
C GLU A 148 -5.56 6.62 14.70
N ARG A 149 -4.34 7.17 14.64
CA ARG A 149 -3.19 6.44 14.12
C ARG A 149 -2.64 5.52 15.21
N PHE A 150 -2.42 4.26 14.86
CA PHE A 150 -1.83 3.26 15.74
C PHE A 150 -0.31 3.45 15.83
N ILE A 151 0.12 4.49 16.55
CA ILE A 151 1.55 4.81 16.73
C ILE A 151 1.88 4.67 18.21
N ALA A 152 2.85 3.82 18.53
CA ALA A 152 3.41 3.66 19.86
C ALA A 152 4.93 3.82 19.81
N SER A 153 5.49 4.54 20.77
CA SER A 153 6.94 4.58 21.00
C SER A 153 7.32 3.42 21.92
N VAL A 154 8.35 2.66 21.54
CA VAL A 154 8.94 1.65 22.43
C VAL A 154 9.53 2.38 23.64
N LYS A 155 9.01 2.08 24.83
CA LYS A 155 9.48 2.73 26.07
C LYS A 155 10.73 2.04 26.63
N GLU A 156 10.71 0.72 26.63
CA GLU A 156 11.75 -0.13 27.20
C GLU A 156 11.68 -1.53 26.57
N LEU A 157 12.82 -2.20 26.51
CA LEU A 157 12.93 -3.60 26.13
C LEU A 157 13.25 -4.39 27.40
N ILE A 158 12.33 -5.27 27.80
CA ILE A 158 12.47 -6.10 28.99
C ILE A 158 12.66 -7.55 28.52
N PRO A 159 13.70 -8.27 28.98
CA PRO A 159 13.81 -9.71 28.74
C PRO A 159 12.59 -10.45 29.32
N ASP A 160 11.80 -11.10 28.45
CA ASP A 160 10.57 -11.81 28.80
C ASP A 160 10.73 -13.34 28.73
N GLY A 161 11.95 -13.81 28.97
CA GLY A 161 12.32 -15.22 28.84
C GLY A 161 12.60 -15.64 27.39
N VAL A 162 12.66 -16.95 27.21
CA VAL A 162 12.84 -17.60 25.90
C VAL A 162 11.65 -18.53 25.72
N GLU A 163 10.87 -18.27 24.69
CA GLU A 163 9.73 -19.11 24.31
C GLU A 163 9.97 -19.66 22.90
N GLU A 164 9.47 -20.87 22.65
CA GLU A 164 9.43 -21.40 21.29
C GLU A 164 8.42 -20.60 20.46
N VAL A 165 8.91 -19.84 19.49
CA VAL A 165 8.11 -19.15 18.47
C VAL A 165 8.12 -19.97 17.19
N TYR A 166 7.03 -19.90 16.42
CA TYR A 166 6.83 -20.72 15.22
C TYR A 166 6.62 -19.84 13.99
N ASP A 167 7.32 -20.16 12.91
CA ASP A 167 6.95 -19.71 11.57
C ASP A 167 5.69 -20.48 11.13
N VAL A 168 4.66 -19.75 10.69
CA VAL A 168 3.38 -20.34 10.29
C VAL A 168 3.16 -20.22 8.79
N ARG A 169 2.71 -21.32 8.17
CA ARG A 169 2.16 -21.30 6.82
C ARG A 169 0.63 -21.36 6.91
N ILE A 170 -0.05 -20.32 6.40
CA ILE A 170 -1.52 -20.28 6.32
C ILE A 170 -1.96 -20.90 4.98
N PRO A 171 -2.72 -22.01 4.97
CA PRO A 171 -3.29 -22.58 3.75
C PRO A 171 -4.13 -21.54 2.99
N GLY A 172 -3.98 -21.50 1.67
CA GLY A 172 -4.66 -20.53 0.81
C GLY A 172 -3.80 -19.31 0.51
N ILE A 173 -4.05 -18.18 1.21
CA ILE A 173 -3.46 -16.87 0.89
C ILE A 173 -1.93 -16.79 1.03
N ASN A 174 -1.29 -17.80 1.64
CA ASN A 174 0.14 -17.84 1.97
C ASN A 174 0.61 -16.51 2.60
N ALA A 175 -0.21 -15.99 3.52
CA ALA A 175 0.04 -14.77 4.25
C ALA A 175 -0.44 -14.93 5.69
N PHE A 176 0.30 -14.41 6.66
CA PHE A 176 -0.13 -14.44 8.06
C PHE A 176 -0.05 -13.04 8.69
N ASP A 177 -0.87 -12.86 9.73
CA ASP A 177 -0.87 -11.65 10.54
C ASP A 177 0.31 -11.72 11.53
N ALA A 178 1.32 -10.89 11.30
CA ALA A 178 2.43 -10.64 12.21
C ALA A 178 2.23 -9.27 12.85
N ASN A 179 1.55 -9.22 14.01
CA ASN A 179 1.29 -7.98 14.76
C ASN A 179 0.54 -6.91 13.94
N GLY A 180 -0.50 -7.31 13.20
CA GLY A 180 -1.34 -6.42 12.39
C GLY A 180 -0.82 -6.17 10.97
N PHE A 181 0.28 -6.82 10.56
CA PHE A 181 0.81 -6.79 9.20
C PHE A 181 0.60 -8.13 8.51
N VAL A 182 0.08 -8.09 7.28
CA VAL A 182 -0.03 -9.28 6.42
C VAL A 182 1.31 -9.51 5.74
N VAL A 183 2.02 -10.57 6.13
CA VAL A 183 3.35 -10.94 5.61
C VAL A 183 3.24 -12.15 4.69
N HIS A 184 3.90 -12.12 3.53
CA HIS A 184 3.99 -13.24 2.58
C HIS A 184 5.37 -13.91 2.64
N ASN A 185 5.42 -15.21 2.38
CA ASN A 185 6.68 -15.94 2.23
C ASN A 185 7.43 -15.46 0.99
N CYS A 186 8.75 -15.44 1.06
CA CYS A 186 9.59 -15.12 -0.09
C CYS A 186 9.57 -16.32 -1.08
N GLY A 187 9.57 -16.01 -2.39
CA GLY A 187 9.25 -16.98 -3.46
C GLY A 187 10.38 -17.96 -3.82
N GLU A 188 11.49 -17.95 -3.11
CA GLU A 188 12.71 -18.73 -3.42
C GLU A 188 12.60 -20.23 -3.08
N GLN A 189 11.64 -20.64 -2.24
CA GLN A 189 11.46 -22.03 -1.83
C GLN A 189 10.09 -22.60 -2.24
N PRO A 190 9.99 -23.28 -3.41
CA PRO A 190 8.81 -24.04 -3.77
C PRO A 190 8.77 -25.36 -2.98
N LEU A 191 8.21 -25.32 -1.77
CA LEU A 191 8.11 -26.46 -0.86
C LEU A 191 6.77 -27.20 -0.99
N LEU A 192 6.84 -28.53 -0.96
CA LEU A 192 5.66 -29.38 -0.80
C LEU A 192 5.08 -29.24 0.61
N PRO A 193 3.83 -29.67 0.85
CA PRO A 193 3.26 -29.68 2.20
C PRO A 193 4.19 -30.36 3.21
N TYR A 194 4.39 -29.71 4.35
CA TYR A 194 5.25 -30.15 5.44
C TYR A 194 6.73 -30.34 5.08
N GLU A 195 7.23 -29.77 3.97
CA GLU A 195 8.68 -29.66 3.77
C GLU A 195 9.24 -28.41 4.45
N SER A 196 10.53 -28.47 4.78
CA SER A 196 11.32 -27.31 5.21
C SER A 196 12.64 -27.25 4.43
N CYS A 197 13.34 -26.12 4.55
CA CYS A 197 14.64 -25.91 3.94
C CYS A 197 15.52 -25.04 4.85
N ASN A 198 16.77 -25.45 5.02
CA ASN A 198 17.78 -24.62 5.69
C ASN A 198 18.45 -23.71 4.68
N LEU A 199 18.58 -22.42 5.00
CA LEU A 199 19.14 -21.41 4.11
C LEU A 199 20.52 -20.94 4.60
N GLY A 200 21.40 -20.65 3.65
CA GLY A 200 22.69 -20.01 3.89
C GLY A 200 23.10 -19.19 2.68
N SER A 201 23.95 -18.17 2.87
CA SER A 201 24.39 -17.32 1.77
C SER A 201 25.87 -16.98 1.84
N ILE A 202 26.58 -17.13 0.73
CA ILE A 202 27.99 -16.78 0.59
C ILE A 202 28.11 -15.32 0.17
N ASN A 203 28.89 -14.51 0.89
CA ASN A 203 29.25 -13.17 0.43
C ASN A 203 30.31 -13.27 -0.69
N VAL A 204 29.85 -13.25 -1.95
CA VAL A 204 30.73 -13.47 -3.11
C VAL A 204 31.72 -12.31 -3.34
N ALA A 205 31.44 -11.11 -2.82
CA ALA A 205 32.34 -9.97 -2.95
C ALA A 205 33.69 -10.19 -2.23
N ASN A 206 33.76 -11.10 -1.25
CA ASN A 206 34.98 -11.42 -0.53
C ASN A 206 35.98 -12.29 -1.32
N PHE A 207 35.55 -12.82 -2.46
CA PHE A 207 36.37 -13.72 -3.29
C PHE A 207 37.06 -12.99 -4.44
N VAL A 208 36.99 -11.65 -4.50
CA VAL A 208 37.72 -10.89 -5.52
C VAL A 208 39.13 -10.57 -5.05
N LYS A 209 40.13 -11.04 -5.80
CA LYS A 209 41.54 -10.71 -5.63
C LYS A 209 42.12 -10.26 -6.97
N ASN A 210 42.85 -9.14 -6.95
CA ASN A 210 43.54 -8.60 -8.13
C ASN A 210 42.65 -8.49 -9.40
N GLY A 211 41.39 -8.06 -9.23
CA GLY A 211 40.45 -7.89 -10.34
C GLY A 211 39.85 -9.19 -10.90
N SER A 212 40.01 -10.33 -10.20
CA SER A 212 39.46 -11.63 -10.61
C SER A 212 38.88 -12.39 -9.42
N VAL A 213 38.02 -13.37 -9.68
CA VAL A 213 37.45 -14.24 -8.64
C VAL A 213 38.43 -15.37 -8.30
N ASP A 214 38.66 -15.57 -7.01
CA ASP A 214 39.37 -16.71 -6.42
C ASP A 214 38.44 -17.94 -6.38
N TRP A 215 38.34 -18.63 -7.52
CA TRP A 215 37.41 -19.74 -7.71
C TRP A 215 37.71 -20.95 -6.81
N GLU A 216 38.99 -21.23 -6.53
CA GLU A 216 39.36 -22.35 -5.66
C GLU A 216 38.91 -22.09 -4.22
N HIS A 217 39.15 -20.89 -3.69
CA HIS A 217 38.67 -20.55 -2.35
C HIS A 217 37.13 -20.52 -2.29
N LEU A 218 36.45 -20.02 -3.34
CA LEU A 218 34.99 -20.07 -3.41
C LEU A 218 34.46 -21.50 -3.36
N LYS A 219 35.10 -22.44 -4.08
CA LYS A 219 34.77 -23.86 -4.03
C LYS A 219 34.89 -24.45 -2.64
N GLU A 220 35.99 -24.20 -1.93
CA GLU A 220 36.17 -24.68 -0.55
C GLU A 220 35.05 -24.21 0.39
N VAL A 221 34.62 -22.96 0.22
CA VAL A 221 33.52 -22.38 1.00
C VAL A 221 32.18 -22.96 0.60
N VAL A 222 31.91 -23.19 -0.70
CA VAL A 222 30.69 -23.88 -1.17
C VAL A 222 30.59 -25.28 -0.54
N TRP A 223 31.67 -26.06 -0.55
CA TRP A 223 31.70 -27.40 0.03
C TRP A 223 31.46 -27.37 1.54
N THR A 224 32.10 -26.43 2.25
CA THR A 224 31.90 -26.24 3.68
C THR A 224 30.46 -25.82 4.00
N ALA A 225 29.89 -24.91 3.22
CA ALA A 225 28.52 -24.44 3.39
C ALA A 225 27.49 -25.55 3.16
N VAL A 226 27.67 -26.40 2.15
CA VAL A 226 26.80 -27.57 1.92
C VAL A 226 26.83 -28.53 3.10
N ARG A 227 28.03 -28.86 3.61
CA ARG A 227 28.14 -29.71 4.81
C ARG A 227 27.50 -29.05 6.03
N PHE A 228 27.72 -27.74 6.21
CA PHE A 228 27.13 -26.99 7.32
C PHE A 228 25.60 -27.05 7.27
N LEU A 229 24.99 -26.76 6.12
CA LEU A 229 23.54 -26.80 5.94
C LEU A 229 22.96 -28.21 6.10
N ASP A 230 23.67 -29.26 5.66
CA ASP A 230 23.28 -30.65 5.92
C ASP A 230 23.33 -31.00 7.41
N ASN A 231 24.36 -30.52 8.14
CA ASN A 231 24.44 -30.71 9.60
C ASN A 231 23.28 -29.99 10.32
N VAL A 232 22.85 -28.81 9.84
CA VAL A 232 21.71 -28.09 10.43
C VAL A 232 20.45 -28.96 10.39
N ILE A 233 20.24 -29.79 9.36
CA ILE A 233 19.08 -30.69 9.29
C ILE A 233 19.01 -31.60 10.53
N ASP A 234 20.16 -32.15 10.92
CA ASP A 234 20.25 -33.10 12.03
C ASP A 234 20.18 -32.39 13.40
N MET A 235 20.66 -31.15 13.48
CA MET A 235 20.66 -30.34 14.70
C MET A 235 19.36 -29.56 14.94
N ASN A 236 18.52 -29.39 13.92
CA ASN A 236 17.32 -28.56 14.02
C ASN A 236 16.25 -29.21 14.90
N ASN A 237 15.51 -28.38 15.64
CA ASN A 237 14.33 -28.81 16.38
C ASN A 237 13.07 -28.58 15.52
N TYR A 238 12.38 -29.66 15.17
CA TYR A 238 11.22 -29.58 14.29
C TYR A 238 9.93 -29.56 15.10
N PRO A 239 9.07 -28.54 14.91
CA PRO A 239 7.90 -28.34 15.76
C PRO A 239 6.75 -29.32 15.45
N ILE A 240 6.74 -29.89 14.25
CA ILE A 240 5.69 -30.81 13.78
C ILE A 240 6.37 -32.10 13.30
N PRO A 241 5.96 -33.28 13.79
CA PRO A 241 6.55 -34.57 13.40
C PRO A 241 6.59 -34.79 11.89
N GLU A 242 5.55 -34.39 11.17
CA GLU A 242 5.44 -34.49 9.72
C GLU A 242 6.48 -33.62 9.00
N ILE A 243 6.82 -32.45 9.57
CA ILE A 243 7.90 -31.61 9.04
C ILE A 243 9.25 -32.28 9.25
N LYS A 244 9.46 -32.86 10.44
CA LYS A 244 10.67 -33.63 10.74
C LYS A 244 10.83 -34.76 9.74
N GLU A 245 9.83 -35.62 9.62
CA GLU A 245 9.85 -36.78 8.74
C GLU A 245 10.19 -36.39 7.29
N ASN A 246 9.48 -35.42 6.71
CA ASN A 246 9.73 -34.99 5.35
C ASN A 246 11.10 -34.31 5.17
N THR A 247 11.55 -33.55 6.16
CA THR A 247 12.86 -32.89 6.09
C THR A 247 13.99 -33.93 6.15
N PHE A 248 13.88 -34.95 7.01
CA PHE A 248 14.84 -36.06 7.03
C PHE A 248 14.77 -36.92 5.75
N ALA A 249 13.58 -37.07 5.15
CA ALA A 249 13.39 -37.87 3.95
C ALA A 249 13.96 -37.23 2.68
N ASN A 250 13.88 -35.90 2.55
CA ASN A 250 14.31 -35.17 1.36
C ASN A 250 15.63 -34.41 1.54
N ARG A 251 15.94 -34.00 2.77
CA ARG A 251 17.16 -33.26 3.15
C ARG A 251 17.44 -32.03 2.28
N LYS A 252 16.41 -31.25 1.94
CA LYS A 252 16.54 -30.05 1.11
C LYS A 252 17.35 -28.97 1.83
N ILE A 253 18.32 -28.40 1.13
CA ILE A 253 19.07 -27.22 1.58
C ILE A 253 19.04 -26.14 0.50
N GLY A 254 19.29 -24.90 0.92
CA GLY A 254 19.25 -23.73 0.06
C GLY A 254 20.48 -22.86 0.27
N LEU A 255 21.56 -23.19 -0.43
CA LEU A 255 22.74 -22.34 -0.53
C LEU A 255 22.52 -21.27 -1.60
N GLY A 256 22.60 -20.02 -1.19
CA GLY A 256 22.56 -18.85 -2.06
C GLY A 256 23.78 -17.96 -1.93
N ILE A 257 23.67 -16.75 -2.46
CA ILE A 257 24.73 -15.74 -2.40
C ILE A 257 24.18 -14.39 -1.92
N MET A 258 25.09 -13.55 -1.47
CA MET A 258 24.93 -12.11 -1.23
C MET A 258 26.19 -11.38 -1.70
N GLY A 259 26.14 -10.05 -1.80
CA GLY A 259 27.29 -9.25 -2.25
C GLY A 259 27.49 -9.29 -3.77
N PHE A 260 26.51 -9.69 -4.57
CA PHE A 260 26.68 -9.77 -6.03
C PHE A 260 26.90 -8.41 -6.70
N ALA A 261 26.20 -7.35 -6.29
CA ALA A 261 26.44 -6.02 -6.84
C ALA A 261 27.85 -5.52 -6.49
N ASP A 262 28.28 -5.74 -5.24
CA ASP A 262 29.63 -5.38 -4.79
C ASP A 262 30.72 -6.17 -5.53
N LEU A 263 30.46 -7.44 -5.84
CA LEU A 263 31.32 -8.27 -6.67
C LEU A 263 31.50 -7.65 -8.06
N LEU A 264 30.40 -7.28 -8.72
CA LEU A 264 30.43 -6.64 -10.04
C LEU A 264 31.17 -5.29 -10.00
N PHE A 265 30.95 -4.49 -8.96
CA PHE A 265 31.67 -3.23 -8.75
C PHE A 265 33.19 -3.44 -8.65
N LYS A 266 33.63 -4.46 -7.89
CA LYS A 266 35.06 -4.80 -7.76
C LYS A 266 35.69 -5.29 -9.05
N LEU A 267 34.90 -5.94 -9.92
CA LEU A 267 35.34 -6.43 -11.24
C LEU A 267 35.22 -5.39 -12.35
N GLY A 268 34.57 -4.24 -12.09
CA GLY A 268 34.32 -3.21 -13.10
C GLY A 268 33.25 -3.59 -14.11
N ILE A 269 32.34 -4.51 -13.76
CA ILE A 269 31.30 -5.01 -14.66
C ILE A 269 29.97 -4.30 -14.35
N PRO A 270 29.31 -3.65 -15.32
CA PRO A 270 27.98 -3.07 -15.11
C PRO A 270 26.90 -4.16 -14.92
N TYR A 271 26.03 -3.98 -13.95
CA TYR A 271 24.93 -4.93 -13.66
C TYR A 271 23.98 -5.09 -14.87
N ASP A 272 23.63 -4.00 -15.53
CA ASP A 272 22.70 -3.93 -16.65
C ASP A 272 23.39 -4.13 -18.01
N SER A 273 24.27 -5.13 -18.08
CA SER A 273 25.02 -5.47 -19.27
C SER A 273 24.98 -6.96 -19.59
N ARG A 274 25.23 -7.30 -20.86
CA ARG A 274 25.33 -8.69 -21.29
C ARG A 274 26.45 -9.42 -20.53
N GLU A 275 27.59 -8.75 -20.35
CA GLU A 275 28.71 -9.26 -19.56
C GLU A 275 28.30 -9.54 -18.10
N GLY A 276 27.55 -8.63 -17.46
CA GLY A 276 27.03 -8.82 -16.10
C GLY A 276 26.11 -10.04 -15.98
N VAL A 277 25.21 -10.22 -16.95
CA VAL A 277 24.29 -11.38 -17.00
C VAL A 277 25.05 -12.68 -17.24
N GLU A 278 25.96 -12.72 -18.22
CA GLU A 278 26.79 -13.89 -18.52
C GLU A 278 27.71 -14.24 -17.33
N PHE A 279 28.22 -13.24 -16.62
CA PHE A 279 29.02 -13.43 -15.43
C PHE A 279 28.20 -14.00 -14.26
N GLY A 280 27.00 -13.45 -14.01
CA GLY A 280 26.07 -14.00 -13.03
C GLY A 280 25.70 -15.46 -13.32
N GLU A 281 25.48 -15.78 -14.60
CA GLU A 281 25.23 -17.14 -15.07
C GLU A 281 26.43 -18.07 -14.78
N ARG A 282 27.66 -17.64 -15.13
CA ARG A 282 28.89 -18.39 -14.86
C ARG A 282 29.12 -18.62 -13.37
N LEU A 283 28.92 -17.59 -12.55
CA LEU A 283 29.09 -17.65 -11.11
C LEU A 283 28.11 -18.67 -10.49
N MET A 284 26.83 -18.58 -10.84
CA MET A 284 25.82 -19.47 -10.28
C MET A 284 25.99 -20.91 -10.78
N SER A 285 26.37 -21.08 -12.05
CA SER A 285 26.70 -22.40 -12.63
C SER A 285 27.82 -23.09 -11.84
N PHE A 286 28.91 -22.37 -11.55
CA PHE A 286 30.01 -22.88 -10.75
C PHE A 286 29.55 -23.28 -9.33
N ILE A 287 28.77 -22.42 -8.66
CA ILE A 287 28.28 -22.70 -7.31
C ILE A 287 27.38 -23.93 -7.29
N GLN A 288 26.48 -24.08 -8.27
CA GLN A 288 25.60 -25.24 -8.36
C GLN A 288 26.38 -26.52 -8.64
N GLU A 289 27.35 -26.48 -9.55
CA GLU A 289 28.18 -27.64 -9.86
C GLU A 289 28.95 -28.11 -8.62
N GLU A 290 29.61 -27.19 -7.93
CA GLU A 290 30.38 -27.51 -6.72
C GLU A 290 29.47 -27.89 -5.54
N SER A 291 28.27 -27.34 -5.43
CA SER A 291 27.31 -27.74 -4.39
C SER A 291 26.76 -29.15 -4.65
N HIS A 292 26.53 -29.53 -5.91
CA HIS A 292 26.16 -30.90 -6.28
C HIS A 292 27.29 -31.88 -5.99
N LYS A 293 28.54 -31.56 -6.35
CA LYS A 293 29.71 -32.38 -6.02
C LYS A 293 29.87 -32.57 -4.51
N ALA A 294 29.72 -31.49 -3.72
CA ALA A 294 29.79 -31.56 -2.27
C ALA A 294 28.66 -32.46 -1.68
N SER A 295 27.44 -32.35 -2.20
CA SER A 295 26.33 -33.22 -1.79
C SER A 295 26.53 -34.68 -2.19
N SER A 296 27.11 -34.96 -3.36
CA SER A 296 27.48 -36.31 -3.77
C SER A 296 28.57 -36.90 -2.87
N ALA A 297 29.61 -36.14 -2.52
CA ALA A 297 30.64 -36.57 -1.58
C ALA A 297 30.06 -36.89 -0.20
N LEU A 298 29.12 -36.06 0.29
CA LEU A 298 28.38 -36.35 1.53
C LEU A 298 27.50 -37.60 1.42
N ALA A 299 27.00 -37.93 0.23
CA ALA A 299 26.22 -39.14 0.01
C ALA A 299 27.07 -40.41 0.15
N GLU A 300 28.35 -40.34 -0.23
CA GLU A 300 29.31 -41.42 -0.02
C GLU A 300 29.64 -41.61 1.47
N GLU A 301 29.78 -40.52 2.21
CA GLU A 301 30.07 -40.55 3.66
C GLU A 301 28.84 -40.95 4.50
N ARG A 302 27.66 -40.40 4.21
CA ARG A 302 26.48 -40.43 5.10
C ARG A 302 25.28 -41.16 4.51
N GLY A 303 25.39 -41.64 3.27
CA GLY A 303 24.28 -42.20 2.50
C GLY A 303 23.47 -41.13 1.75
N VAL A 304 22.78 -41.55 0.68
CA VAL A 304 21.85 -40.72 -0.07
C VAL A 304 20.64 -40.30 0.77
N PHE A 305 19.93 -39.23 0.37
CA PHE A 305 18.66 -38.91 1.03
C PHE A 305 17.64 -40.05 0.86
N PRO A 306 16.79 -40.34 1.86
CA PRO A 306 15.87 -41.49 1.82
C PRO A 306 14.98 -41.57 0.58
N ASN A 307 14.42 -40.45 0.12
CA ASN A 307 13.57 -40.39 -1.06
C ASN A 307 14.35 -40.28 -2.39
N TRP A 308 15.64 -40.64 -2.41
CA TRP A 308 16.45 -40.62 -3.63
C TRP A 308 15.88 -41.55 -4.70
N LYS A 309 15.37 -42.71 -4.30
CA LYS A 309 14.67 -43.65 -5.19
C LYS A 309 13.38 -43.00 -5.71
N GLY A 310 13.19 -42.97 -7.04
CA GLY A 310 12.10 -42.29 -7.73
C GLY A 310 12.36 -40.82 -8.05
N SER A 311 13.46 -40.24 -7.55
CA SER A 311 13.80 -38.83 -7.76
C SER A 311 14.41 -38.56 -9.15
N VAL A 312 14.55 -37.28 -9.50
CA VAL A 312 15.30 -36.86 -10.69
C VAL A 312 16.77 -37.27 -10.64
N TRP A 313 17.34 -37.45 -9.45
CA TRP A 313 18.73 -37.84 -9.24
C TRP A 313 18.96 -39.33 -9.52
N GLU A 314 18.03 -40.20 -9.12
CA GLU A 314 18.06 -41.62 -9.50
C GLU A 314 18.02 -41.78 -11.02
N LYS A 315 17.11 -41.06 -11.70
CA LYS A 315 16.99 -41.10 -13.17
C LYS A 315 18.28 -40.66 -13.87
N LYS A 316 19.06 -39.77 -13.24
CA LYS A 316 20.36 -39.31 -13.73
C LYS A 316 21.53 -40.22 -13.31
N GLY A 317 21.30 -41.20 -12.43
CA GLY A 317 22.35 -42.06 -11.86
C GLY A 317 23.29 -41.35 -10.89
N ILE A 318 22.92 -40.17 -10.38
CA ILE A 318 23.76 -39.35 -9.51
C ILE A 318 23.33 -39.55 -8.06
N LYS A 319 24.25 -40.01 -7.21
CA LYS A 319 24.01 -40.14 -5.76
C LYS A 319 24.13 -38.78 -5.10
N MET A 320 23.13 -38.39 -4.31
CA MET A 320 23.04 -37.09 -3.67
C MET A 320 22.63 -37.24 -2.20
N ARG A 321 23.23 -36.46 -1.31
CA ARG A 321 22.83 -36.38 0.11
C ARG A 321 21.58 -35.53 0.30
N ASN A 322 21.37 -34.55 -0.57
CA ASN A 322 20.32 -33.53 -0.48
C ASN A 322 19.49 -33.52 -1.76
N ALA A 323 18.16 -33.45 -1.66
CA ALA A 323 17.29 -33.41 -2.84
C ALA A 323 17.46 -32.12 -3.66
N THR A 324 17.78 -31.01 -3.00
CA THR A 324 18.16 -29.73 -3.62
C THR A 324 19.29 -29.11 -2.81
N THR A 325 20.13 -28.30 -3.46
CA THR A 325 21.28 -27.65 -2.83
C THR A 325 21.29 -26.14 -2.95
N THR A 326 20.72 -25.57 -4.01
CA THR A 326 20.84 -24.13 -4.31
C THR A 326 19.50 -23.38 -4.29
N THR A 327 19.56 -22.11 -3.88
CA THR A 327 18.45 -21.15 -3.90
C THR A 327 19.00 -19.73 -3.89
N ILE A 328 18.22 -18.73 -4.32
CA ILE A 328 18.58 -17.33 -4.10
C ILE A 328 17.53 -16.69 -3.22
N ALA A 329 17.82 -16.55 -1.92
CA ALA A 329 16.94 -15.94 -0.94
C ALA A 329 17.20 -14.44 -0.78
N PRO A 330 16.22 -13.66 -0.27
CA PRO A 330 16.50 -12.33 0.24
C PRO A 330 17.45 -12.42 1.43
N THR A 331 18.49 -11.59 1.42
CA THR A 331 19.48 -11.56 2.50
C THR A 331 19.35 -10.29 3.33
N GLY A 332 18.14 -9.79 3.54
CA GLY A 332 17.87 -8.46 4.11
C GLY A 332 18.65 -8.18 5.40
N THR A 333 18.59 -9.08 6.38
CA THR A 333 19.32 -8.92 7.65
C THR A 333 20.78 -9.36 7.55
N ILE A 334 21.05 -10.53 6.97
CA ILE A 334 22.41 -11.11 6.97
C ILE A 334 23.39 -10.33 6.07
N SER A 335 22.91 -9.64 5.04
CA SER A 335 23.74 -8.77 4.20
C SER A 335 24.15 -7.49 4.93
N ILE A 336 23.30 -6.95 5.82
CA ILE A 336 23.65 -5.84 6.70
C ILE A 336 24.73 -6.29 7.69
N ILE A 337 24.59 -7.46 8.30
CA ILE A 337 25.61 -8.04 9.19
C ILE A 337 26.94 -8.23 8.44
N ALA A 338 26.87 -8.72 7.20
CA ALA A 338 28.04 -8.94 6.35
C ALA A 338 28.53 -7.67 5.64
N ASN A 339 27.88 -6.52 5.86
CA ASN A 339 28.14 -5.22 5.24
C ASN A 339 28.34 -5.30 3.71
N CYS A 340 27.36 -5.88 3.00
CA CYS A 340 27.39 -6.08 1.55
C CYS A 340 26.00 -5.93 0.91
N SER A 341 25.94 -5.92 -0.42
CA SER A 341 24.68 -5.87 -1.18
C SER A 341 23.79 -7.10 -0.93
N SER A 342 22.47 -6.93 -0.92
CA SER A 342 21.53 -8.04 -0.68
C SER A 342 21.44 -9.02 -1.86
N GLY A 343 21.62 -10.31 -1.62
CA GLY A 343 21.32 -11.36 -2.59
C GLY A 343 22.03 -11.14 -3.93
N ILE A 344 21.23 -11.24 -5.00
CA ILE A 344 21.58 -10.83 -6.36
C ILE A 344 21.02 -9.44 -6.73
N GLU A 345 20.49 -8.69 -5.76
CA GLU A 345 19.92 -7.36 -5.99
C GLU A 345 21.03 -6.37 -6.33
N PRO A 346 20.80 -5.42 -7.26
CA PRO A 346 21.65 -4.25 -7.37
C PRO A 346 21.51 -3.38 -6.11
N ALA A 347 22.49 -2.53 -5.85
CA ALA A 347 22.41 -1.57 -4.74
C ALA A 347 21.15 -0.69 -4.90
N TYR A 348 20.34 -0.57 -3.85
CA TYR A 348 19.19 0.35 -3.89
C TYR A 348 19.66 1.81 -3.84
N ALA A 349 20.64 2.08 -2.99
CA ALA A 349 21.35 3.35 -2.87
C ALA A 349 22.82 3.07 -2.55
N LEU A 350 23.72 3.92 -3.05
CA LEU A 350 25.16 3.82 -2.82
C LEU A 350 25.62 4.54 -1.55
N ALA A 351 24.84 5.53 -1.11
CA ALA A 351 24.99 6.14 0.21
C ALA A 351 23.62 6.54 0.76
N PHE A 352 23.45 6.45 2.07
CA PHE A 352 22.22 6.90 2.74
C PHE A 352 22.53 7.45 4.13
N ARG A 353 21.65 8.33 4.60
CA ARG A 353 21.79 9.00 5.90
C ARG A 353 21.05 8.20 6.97
N ARG A 354 21.74 7.77 8.02
CA ARG A 354 21.09 7.21 9.21
C ARG A 354 20.76 8.35 10.18
N MET A 355 19.48 8.48 10.51
CA MET A 355 19.03 9.40 11.56
C MET A 355 18.97 8.67 12.90
N ASN A 356 19.39 9.34 13.98
CA ASN A 356 19.31 8.90 15.39
C ASN A 356 20.34 7.85 15.84
N ILE A 357 21.63 8.09 15.58
CA ILE A 357 22.72 7.34 16.23
C ILE A 357 23.44 8.30 17.17
N LEU A 358 22.90 8.47 18.39
CA LEU A 358 23.48 9.23 19.51
C LEU A 358 23.76 10.74 19.22
N ASP A 359 23.30 11.62 20.11
CA ASP A 359 23.64 13.06 20.13
C ASP A 359 23.34 13.94 18.89
N GLY A 360 22.49 13.48 17.98
CA GLY A 360 22.01 14.30 16.85
C GLY A 360 23.04 14.51 15.74
N GLU A 361 24.15 13.77 15.76
CA GLU A 361 25.12 13.76 14.67
C GLU A 361 24.55 13.02 13.44
N GLU A 362 24.86 13.55 12.26
CA GLU A 362 24.46 12.97 10.98
C GLU A 362 25.50 11.92 10.57
N PHE A 363 25.14 10.63 10.60
CA PHE A 363 26.02 9.57 10.10
C PHE A 363 25.63 9.15 8.69
N PHE A 364 26.60 9.17 7.77
CA PHE A 364 26.44 8.69 6.40
C PHE A 364 26.98 7.27 6.30
N GLU A 365 26.16 6.36 5.79
CA GLU A 365 26.60 5.01 5.42
C GLU A 365 26.79 5.00 3.91
N ILE A 366 28.01 4.70 3.47
CA ILE A 366 28.39 4.57 2.06
C ILE A 366 28.75 3.12 1.76
N ASN A 367 28.44 2.67 0.54
CA ASN A 367 28.88 1.39 0.03
C ASN A 367 30.42 1.30 0.11
N PRO A 368 30.99 0.29 0.81
CA PRO A 368 32.43 0.20 1.02
C PRO A 368 33.26 0.09 -0.27
N VAL A 369 32.70 -0.50 -1.34
CA VAL A 369 33.40 -0.63 -2.62
C VAL A 369 33.48 0.73 -3.33
N LEU A 370 32.40 1.50 -3.29
CA LEU A 370 32.39 2.86 -3.82
C LEU A 370 33.37 3.74 -3.05
N GLU A 371 33.32 3.73 -1.71
CA GLU A 371 34.21 4.54 -0.87
C GLU A 371 35.69 4.31 -1.20
N ASN A 372 36.12 3.04 -1.23
CA ASN A 372 37.49 2.68 -1.59
C ASN A 372 37.85 3.10 -3.02
N THR A 373 36.90 3.02 -3.95
CA THR A 373 37.09 3.45 -5.33
C THR A 373 37.30 4.97 -5.42
N LEU A 374 36.47 5.75 -4.74
CA LEU A 374 36.59 7.22 -4.69
C LEU A 374 37.91 7.68 -4.04
N LYS A 375 38.34 7.00 -2.96
CA LYS A 375 39.63 7.26 -2.31
C LYS A 375 40.80 7.00 -3.26
N ARG A 376 40.76 5.90 -4.01
CA ARG A 376 41.81 5.51 -4.96
C ARG A 376 41.95 6.48 -6.13
N ILE A 377 40.85 7.05 -6.62
CA ILE A 377 40.89 8.04 -7.71
C ILE A 377 41.11 9.48 -7.20
N GLY A 378 41.23 9.68 -5.89
CA GLY A 378 41.56 10.97 -5.28
C GLY A 378 40.41 11.98 -5.24
N VAL A 379 39.15 11.55 -5.42
CA VAL A 379 37.97 12.45 -5.41
C VAL A 379 37.15 12.36 -4.14
N PHE A 380 37.54 11.51 -3.19
CA PHE A 380 36.81 11.31 -1.94
C PHE A 380 36.83 12.57 -1.06
N SER A 381 35.64 13.06 -0.67
CA SER A 381 35.44 14.14 0.28
C SER A 381 34.10 14.00 1.00
N ASP A 382 33.99 14.53 2.22
CA ASP A 382 32.74 14.51 2.99
C ASP A 382 31.59 15.24 2.27
N GLU A 383 31.92 16.32 1.54
CA GLU A 383 30.96 17.07 0.72
C GLU A 383 30.42 16.22 -0.43
N LEU A 384 31.29 15.45 -1.09
CA LEU A 384 30.87 14.51 -2.13
C LEU A 384 29.97 13.41 -1.55
N ILE A 385 30.32 12.85 -0.38
CA ILE A 385 29.49 11.81 0.25
C ILE A 385 28.11 12.35 0.63
N SER A 386 28.04 13.58 1.14
CA SER A 386 26.77 14.25 1.44
C SER A 386 25.90 14.38 0.19
N ARG A 387 26.46 14.82 -0.94
CA ARG A 387 25.75 14.91 -2.25
C ARG A 387 25.28 13.55 -2.76
N ILE A 388 26.10 12.50 -2.61
CA ILE A 388 25.70 11.14 -2.98
C ILE A 388 24.55 10.67 -2.08
N ALA A 389 24.60 10.93 -0.77
CA ALA A 389 23.57 10.52 0.17
C ALA A 389 22.22 11.26 -0.03
N GLU A 390 22.24 12.46 -0.62
CA GLU A 390 21.01 13.17 -0.99
C GLU A 390 20.24 12.47 -2.12
N THR A 391 20.93 11.96 -3.12
CA THR A 391 20.26 11.28 -4.24
C THR A 391 20.25 9.75 -4.11
N GLY A 392 21.15 9.20 -3.29
CA GLY A 392 21.49 7.79 -3.21
C GLY A 392 22.30 7.28 -4.41
N SER A 393 22.75 8.16 -5.30
CA SER A 393 23.28 7.84 -6.62
C SER A 393 24.48 8.72 -6.98
N ILE A 394 25.29 8.24 -7.92
CA ILE A 394 26.42 8.98 -8.49
C ILE A 394 26.18 9.44 -9.93
N GLN A 395 25.04 9.12 -10.55
CA GLN A 395 24.82 9.32 -11.99
C GLN A 395 24.91 10.80 -12.43
N GLU A 396 24.49 11.72 -11.57
CA GLU A 396 24.44 13.17 -11.84
C GLU A 396 25.67 13.93 -11.32
N ILE A 397 26.69 13.23 -10.83
CA ILE A 397 27.89 13.85 -10.26
C ILE A 397 28.99 13.91 -11.31
N ALA A 398 29.24 15.11 -11.85
CA ALA A 398 30.19 15.34 -12.93
C ALA A 398 31.66 15.05 -12.55
N GLU A 399 32.02 15.16 -11.27
CA GLU A 399 33.36 14.85 -10.75
C GLU A 399 33.73 13.36 -10.88
N ILE A 400 32.72 12.48 -11.04
CA ILE A 400 32.92 11.03 -11.13
C ILE A 400 32.98 10.62 -12.61
N PRO A 401 34.06 9.93 -13.05
CA PRO A 401 34.19 9.43 -14.41
C PRO A 401 32.98 8.63 -14.90
N GLU A 402 32.62 8.80 -16.16
CA GLU A 402 31.47 8.11 -16.77
C GLU A 402 31.57 6.59 -16.68
N GLU A 403 32.77 6.04 -16.79
CA GLU A 403 33.03 4.60 -16.62
C GLU A 403 32.59 4.09 -15.24
N LEU A 404 32.91 4.83 -14.17
CA LEU A 404 32.46 4.47 -12.82
C LEU A 404 30.96 4.67 -12.66
N ARG A 405 30.39 5.75 -13.21
CA ARG A 405 28.93 5.96 -13.19
C ARG A 405 28.18 4.80 -13.88
N ARG A 406 28.72 4.28 -14.99
CA ARG A 406 28.17 3.10 -15.67
C ARG A 406 28.22 1.83 -14.81
N ILE A 407 29.28 1.64 -14.01
CA ILE A 407 29.45 0.45 -13.15
C ILE A 407 28.52 0.52 -11.93
N PHE A 408 28.51 1.65 -11.23
CA PHE A 408 27.80 1.85 -9.97
C PHE A 408 26.38 2.38 -10.20
N LYS A 409 25.54 1.58 -10.88
CA LYS A 409 24.11 1.87 -11.02
C LYS A 409 23.28 1.31 -9.86
N CYS A 410 22.31 2.11 -9.43
CA CYS A 410 21.33 1.72 -8.44
C CYS A 410 20.11 1.02 -9.07
N ALA A 411 19.29 0.37 -8.24
CA ALA A 411 18.16 -0.43 -8.68
C ALA A 411 17.16 0.32 -9.59
N LEU A 412 16.87 1.60 -9.33
CA LEU A 412 15.94 2.39 -10.13
C LEU A 412 16.56 2.96 -11.43
N GLU A 413 17.86 2.79 -11.62
CA GLU A 413 18.63 3.24 -12.79
C GLU A 413 18.81 2.11 -13.81
N ILE A 414 18.42 0.90 -13.42
CA ILE A 414 18.48 -0.33 -14.22
C ILE A 414 17.10 -0.58 -14.80
N SER A 415 17.03 -0.89 -16.10
CA SER A 415 15.74 -1.15 -16.75
C SER A 415 15.11 -2.46 -16.21
N PRO A 416 13.77 -2.55 -16.18
CA PRO A 416 13.07 -3.77 -15.75
C PRO A 416 13.51 -5.02 -16.53
N GLU A 417 13.84 -4.86 -17.82
CA GLU A 417 14.33 -5.95 -18.67
C GLU A 417 15.63 -6.57 -18.11
N TRP A 418 16.60 -5.74 -17.72
CA TRP A 418 17.87 -6.23 -17.19
C TRP A 418 17.71 -6.92 -15.84
N HIS A 419 16.79 -6.45 -14.99
CA HIS A 419 16.44 -7.17 -13.77
C HIS A 419 15.91 -8.58 -14.04
N VAL A 420 15.01 -8.73 -15.03
CA VAL A 420 14.44 -10.04 -15.40
C VAL A 420 15.50 -10.95 -16.02
N ARG A 421 16.35 -10.42 -16.91
CA ARG A 421 17.45 -11.18 -17.52
C ARG A 421 18.44 -11.68 -16.48
N MET A 422 18.80 -10.85 -15.49
CA MET A 422 19.66 -11.26 -14.40
C MET A 422 19.00 -12.35 -13.55
N GLN A 423 17.71 -12.20 -13.21
CA GLN A 423 16.96 -13.25 -12.50
C GLN A 423 17.01 -14.57 -13.27
N ALA A 424 16.79 -14.54 -14.59
CA ALA A 424 16.79 -15.73 -15.44
C ALA A 424 18.17 -16.42 -15.46
N ALA A 425 19.27 -15.64 -15.54
CA ALA A 425 20.63 -16.17 -15.51
C ALA A 425 20.91 -16.99 -14.24
N PHE A 426 20.50 -16.49 -13.07
CA PHE A 426 20.62 -17.23 -11.82
C PHE A 426 19.64 -18.40 -11.74
N GLN A 427 18.42 -18.25 -12.26
CA GLN A 427 17.38 -19.28 -12.19
C GLN A 427 17.76 -20.56 -12.95
N LYS A 428 18.51 -20.44 -14.06
CA LYS A 428 19.04 -21.58 -14.83
C LYS A 428 19.85 -22.55 -13.97
N TYR A 429 20.65 -22.02 -13.04
CA TYR A 429 21.56 -22.79 -12.18
C TYR A 429 21.11 -22.81 -10.72
N THR A 430 19.79 -22.85 -10.50
CA THR A 430 19.19 -22.92 -9.16
C THR A 430 18.19 -24.07 -9.07
N ASP A 431 18.41 -24.99 -8.13
CA ASP A 431 17.53 -26.15 -7.92
C ASP A 431 16.13 -25.70 -7.48
N ASN A 432 16.06 -24.80 -6.50
CA ASN A 432 14.83 -24.18 -5.99
C ASN A 432 14.45 -22.95 -6.85
N ALA A 433 14.12 -21.80 -6.27
CA ALA A 433 13.77 -20.60 -7.02
C ALA A 433 14.64 -19.38 -6.64
N VAL A 434 14.43 -18.29 -7.36
CA VAL A 434 15.16 -17.02 -7.17
C VAL A 434 14.20 -15.96 -6.66
N SER A 435 14.47 -15.42 -5.49
CA SER A 435 13.82 -14.20 -5.01
C SER A 435 14.55 -12.98 -5.59
N LYS A 436 13.85 -12.26 -6.46
CA LYS A 436 14.33 -11.03 -7.10
C LYS A 436 13.19 -10.04 -7.22
N THR A 437 13.45 -8.81 -6.81
CA THR A 437 12.56 -7.68 -7.04
C THR A 437 12.88 -7.03 -8.39
N ILE A 438 11.90 -6.96 -9.28
CA ILE A 438 11.97 -6.20 -10.53
C ILE A 438 11.49 -4.79 -10.22
N ASN A 439 12.44 -3.87 -10.03
CA ASN A 439 12.11 -2.48 -9.74
C ASN A 439 11.64 -1.79 -11.01
N LEU A 440 10.51 -1.09 -10.94
CA LEU A 440 9.99 -0.27 -12.02
C LEU A 440 9.93 1.19 -11.57
N PRO A 441 10.24 2.15 -12.45
CA PRO A 441 10.12 3.56 -12.13
C PRO A 441 8.65 3.95 -11.88
N ASN A 442 8.41 5.06 -11.19
CA ASN A 442 7.07 5.50 -10.84
C ASN A 442 6.15 5.66 -12.06
N HIS A 443 6.69 6.13 -13.19
CA HIS A 443 5.96 6.32 -14.44
C HIS A 443 5.71 5.04 -15.24
N ALA A 444 6.16 3.86 -14.76
CA ALA A 444 5.95 2.59 -15.44
C ALA A 444 4.45 2.26 -15.60
N THR A 445 4.08 1.83 -16.80
CA THR A 445 2.70 1.52 -17.16
C THR A 445 2.35 0.06 -16.89
N ARG A 446 1.06 -0.29 -16.97
CA ARG A 446 0.62 -1.70 -16.92
C ARG A 446 1.26 -2.55 -18.03
N LYS A 447 1.51 -1.97 -19.21
CA LYS A 447 2.18 -2.67 -20.31
C LYS A 447 3.63 -3.00 -20.00
N ASP A 448 4.32 -2.16 -19.22
CA ASP A 448 5.71 -2.42 -18.82
C ASP A 448 5.78 -3.56 -17.80
N VAL A 449 4.80 -3.64 -16.90
CA VAL A 449 4.63 -4.78 -15.99
C VAL A 449 4.30 -6.07 -16.77
N GLU A 450 3.37 -6.00 -17.73
CA GLU A 450 3.02 -7.11 -18.61
C GLU A 450 4.25 -7.65 -19.37
N LYS A 451 5.04 -6.76 -19.97
CA LYS A 451 6.31 -7.13 -20.63
C LYS A 451 7.27 -7.84 -19.70
N ALA A 452 7.42 -7.36 -18.46
CA ALA A 452 8.29 -8.02 -17.48
C ALA A 452 7.81 -9.43 -17.14
N PHE A 453 6.49 -9.64 -16.99
CA PHE A 453 5.91 -10.96 -16.75
C PHE A 453 6.09 -11.90 -17.95
N LEU A 454 5.81 -11.44 -19.17
CA LEU A 454 5.99 -12.24 -20.38
C LEU A 454 7.46 -12.61 -20.61
N LEU A 455 8.37 -11.65 -20.41
CA LEU A 455 9.81 -11.91 -20.53
C LEU A 455 10.29 -12.94 -19.48
N ALA A 456 9.81 -12.85 -18.24
CA ALA A 456 10.16 -13.81 -17.21
C ALA A 456 9.66 -15.22 -17.54
N TYR A 457 8.45 -15.31 -18.11
CA TYR A 457 7.89 -16.56 -18.62
C TYR A 457 8.73 -17.13 -19.77
N ASP A 458 9.04 -16.32 -20.78
CA ASP A 458 9.81 -16.72 -21.96
C ASP A 458 11.24 -17.19 -21.61
N LEU A 459 11.83 -16.58 -20.58
CA LEU A 459 13.16 -16.94 -20.09
C LEU A 459 13.16 -18.09 -19.06
N GLY A 460 12.00 -18.66 -18.73
CA GLY A 460 11.90 -19.82 -17.83
C GLY A 460 12.07 -19.50 -16.35
N CYS A 461 11.77 -18.27 -15.92
CA CYS A 461 11.76 -17.93 -14.51
C CYS A 461 10.65 -18.69 -13.76
N LYS A 462 10.94 -19.24 -12.57
CA LYS A 462 9.96 -19.99 -11.76
C LYS A 462 8.94 -19.09 -11.05
N GLY A 463 9.23 -17.80 -10.92
CA GLY A 463 8.37 -16.78 -10.33
C GLY A 463 8.87 -15.37 -10.67
N ILE A 464 8.09 -14.34 -10.35
CA ILE A 464 8.46 -12.94 -10.56
C ILE A 464 7.79 -12.05 -9.52
N THR A 465 8.54 -11.08 -8.99
CA THR A 465 8.04 -10.06 -8.06
C THR A 465 8.34 -8.69 -8.64
N VAL A 466 7.31 -7.88 -8.88
CA VAL A 466 7.47 -6.50 -9.36
C VAL A 466 7.24 -5.50 -8.23
N TYR A 467 8.06 -4.46 -8.19
CA TYR A 467 7.85 -3.32 -7.30
C TYR A 467 7.93 -2.02 -8.11
N ARG A 468 6.80 -1.37 -8.32
CA ARG A 468 6.76 -0.04 -8.96
C ARG A 468 6.99 1.02 -7.90
N ASP A 469 7.98 1.87 -8.14
CA ASP A 469 8.33 2.96 -7.25
C ASP A 469 7.12 3.88 -6.99
N GLY A 470 6.94 4.31 -5.74
CA GLY A 470 5.77 5.10 -5.29
C GLY A 470 4.41 4.39 -5.38
N SER A 471 4.35 3.06 -5.56
CA SER A 471 3.09 2.30 -5.52
C SER A 471 2.53 2.05 -4.12
N ARG A 472 3.33 2.28 -3.07
CA ARG A 472 2.94 2.21 -1.65
C ARG A 472 3.20 3.56 -0.98
N GLU A 473 2.32 3.97 -0.05
CA GLU A 473 2.41 5.25 0.67
C GLU A 473 3.64 5.34 1.61
N GLU A 474 4.13 4.21 2.11
CA GLU A 474 5.32 4.09 2.94
C GLU A 474 6.35 3.20 2.24
N GLN A 475 7.56 3.72 2.03
CA GLN A 475 8.71 2.99 1.49
C GLN A 475 9.71 2.73 2.61
N VAL A 476 10.19 1.48 2.72
CA VAL A 476 11.15 1.06 3.76
C VAL A 476 12.56 1.60 3.48
N LEU A 477 12.89 1.79 2.20
CA LEU A 477 14.15 2.38 1.73
C LEU A 477 13.77 3.60 0.89
N ALA A 478 14.13 4.80 1.35
CA ALA A 478 13.83 6.04 0.64
C ALA A 478 15.12 6.87 0.49
N THR A 479 15.54 7.09 -0.75
CA THR A 479 16.50 8.13 -1.12
C THR A 479 15.75 9.46 -1.26
N LYS A 480 16.37 10.57 -0.84
CA LYS A 480 15.74 11.92 -0.80
C LYS A 480 15.20 12.42 -2.16
N LYS A 481 15.50 11.75 -3.28
CA LYS A 481 14.89 11.97 -4.61
C LYS A 481 13.40 11.61 -4.70
N ALA A 482 12.83 10.99 -3.68
CA ALA A 482 11.45 11.31 -3.35
C ALA A 482 11.46 12.74 -2.81
N GLU A 483 11.31 13.73 -3.70
CA GLU A 483 10.82 15.03 -3.28
C GLU A 483 9.54 14.77 -2.49
N LYS A 484 9.69 14.70 -1.16
CA LYS A 484 8.83 15.46 -0.29
C LYS A 484 8.89 16.87 -0.88
N LYS A 485 7.97 17.17 -1.79
CA LYS A 485 7.21 18.41 -1.63
C LYS A 485 6.86 18.38 -0.15
N GLU A 486 7.59 19.16 0.64
CA GLU A 486 7.16 19.54 1.95
C GLU A 486 5.80 20.22 1.75
N ARG A 487 4.74 19.42 1.64
CA ARG A 487 3.51 19.74 2.31
C ARG A 487 3.92 19.76 3.77
N LYS A 488 4.45 20.91 4.22
CA LYS A 488 4.38 21.31 5.62
C LYS A 488 3.01 20.84 6.05
N SER A 489 2.95 19.94 7.03
CA SER A 489 1.69 19.57 7.66
C SER A 489 1.20 20.80 8.42
N ILE A 490 0.71 21.79 7.68
CA ILE A 490 -0.25 22.73 8.18
C ILE A 490 -1.42 21.82 8.52
N ARG A 491 -1.71 21.71 9.82
CA ARG A 491 -2.97 21.14 10.30
C ARG A 491 -4.07 21.62 9.34
N PRO A 492 -4.94 20.74 8.80
CA PRO A 492 -6.03 21.26 7.99
C PRO A 492 -6.72 22.33 8.85
N PRO A 493 -6.92 23.55 8.31
CA PRO A 493 -7.82 24.48 8.97
C PRO A 493 -9.13 23.73 9.21
N THR A 494 -9.88 24.16 10.20
CA THR A 494 -11.18 23.58 10.59
C THR A 494 -12.18 23.51 9.40
N PHE A 495 -11.82 24.04 8.24
CA PHE A 495 -12.54 24.06 6.97
C PHE A 495 -11.63 23.69 5.78
N LEU A 496 -12.18 22.95 4.81
CA LEU A 496 -11.55 22.70 3.51
C LEU A 496 -11.71 23.96 2.64
N GLU A 497 -10.64 24.74 2.50
CA GLU A 497 -10.63 25.88 1.56
C GLU A 497 -10.24 25.42 0.15
N PRO A 498 -10.92 25.91 -0.90
CA PRO A 498 -10.57 25.55 -2.26
C PRO A 498 -9.20 26.13 -2.62
N ARG A 499 -8.35 25.34 -3.28
CA ARG A 499 -7.03 25.79 -3.74
C ARG A 499 -7.12 27.06 -4.60
N PRO A 500 -6.14 27.98 -4.52
CA PRO A 500 -6.16 29.24 -5.27
C PRO A 500 -6.31 28.98 -6.77
N ARG A 501 -7.06 29.85 -7.46
CA ARG A 501 -7.23 29.75 -8.91
C ARG A 501 -5.93 30.23 -9.59
N PRO A 502 -5.27 29.42 -10.42
CA PRO A 502 -4.11 29.88 -11.18
C PRO A 502 -4.52 30.91 -12.24
N LYS A 503 -3.59 31.79 -12.62
CA LYS A 503 -3.85 32.82 -13.65
C LYS A 503 -4.07 32.23 -15.04
N ILE A 504 -3.49 31.06 -15.31
CA ILE A 504 -3.57 30.37 -16.60
C ILE A 504 -4.00 28.92 -16.30
N THR A 505 -5.01 28.44 -17.00
CA THR A 505 -5.44 27.05 -17.01
C THR A 505 -5.44 26.52 -18.43
N THR A 506 -5.26 25.21 -18.59
CA THR A 506 -5.40 24.56 -19.90
C THR A 506 -6.63 23.67 -19.84
N GLY A 507 -7.53 23.76 -20.82
CA GLY A 507 -8.78 23.04 -20.75
C GLY A 507 -9.42 22.76 -22.10
N ARG A 508 -10.51 22.01 -22.04
CA ARG A 508 -11.32 21.62 -23.21
C ARG A 508 -12.77 21.94 -22.95
N THR A 509 -13.44 22.51 -23.94
CA THR A 509 -14.89 22.68 -23.96
C THR A 509 -15.51 21.53 -24.74
N ILE A 510 -16.37 20.77 -24.07
CA ILE A 510 -17.10 19.64 -24.66
C ILE A 510 -18.57 20.03 -24.75
N GLU A 511 -19.15 19.92 -25.93
CA GLU A 511 -20.60 20.04 -26.14
C GLU A 511 -21.27 18.69 -25.89
N THR A 512 -22.42 18.71 -25.20
CA THR A 512 -23.32 17.56 -25.06
C THR A 512 -24.76 18.01 -25.26
N ARG A 513 -25.56 17.21 -25.97
CA ARG A 513 -26.98 17.53 -26.24
C ARG A 513 -27.88 17.12 -25.07
N THR A 514 -28.56 18.11 -24.49
CA THR A 514 -29.57 17.91 -23.45
C THR A 514 -30.97 18.23 -23.98
N GLY A 515 -32.02 17.83 -23.25
CA GLY A 515 -33.39 18.20 -23.62
C GLY A 515 -33.68 19.70 -23.51
N CYS A 516 -32.81 20.47 -22.86
CA CYS A 516 -32.90 21.93 -22.75
C CYS A 516 -32.06 22.66 -23.81
N GLY A 517 -31.37 21.94 -24.71
CA GLY A 517 -30.47 22.49 -25.72
C GLY A 517 -29.02 22.00 -25.59
N ALA A 518 -28.12 22.58 -26.40
CA ALA A 518 -26.70 22.28 -26.38
C ALA A 518 -26.06 22.79 -25.08
N LEU A 519 -25.46 21.87 -24.31
CA LEU A 519 -24.77 22.17 -23.06
C LEU A 519 -23.26 22.10 -23.30
N TYR A 520 -22.56 23.19 -23.00
CA TYR A 520 -21.11 23.30 -23.12
C TYR A 520 -20.48 23.16 -21.73
N VAL A 521 -19.64 22.15 -21.56
CA VAL A 521 -18.92 21.86 -20.33
C VAL A 521 -17.44 22.09 -20.58
N THR A 522 -16.89 23.15 -20.01
CA THR A 522 -15.46 23.48 -20.11
C THR A 522 -14.74 22.97 -18.88
N ILE A 523 -13.83 22.03 -19.07
CA ILE A 523 -13.01 21.43 -18.01
C ILE A 523 -11.60 21.98 -18.14
N ASN A 524 -11.17 22.72 -17.13
CA ASN A 524 -9.87 23.38 -17.02
C ASN A 524 -9.03 22.69 -15.96
N GLU A 525 -7.78 22.40 -16.30
CA GLU A 525 -6.80 21.75 -15.44
C GLU A 525 -5.63 22.69 -15.14
N ASP A 526 -4.97 22.38 -14.02
CA ASP A 526 -3.67 22.91 -13.66
C ASP A 526 -2.70 21.78 -13.29
N GLU A 527 -1.53 22.11 -12.75
CA GLU A 527 -0.48 21.17 -12.36
C GLU A 527 -0.90 20.10 -11.31
N HIS A 528 -2.11 20.20 -10.76
CA HIS A 528 -2.65 19.24 -9.79
C HIS A 528 -3.98 18.59 -10.22
N GLY A 529 -4.38 18.76 -11.48
CA GLY A 529 -5.59 18.18 -12.07
C GLY A 529 -6.72 19.19 -12.26
N ILE A 530 -7.97 18.71 -12.34
CA ILE A 530 -9.13 19.57 -12.63
C ILE A 530 -9.24 20.69 -11.58
N ALA A 531 -9.23 21.93 -12.06
CA ALA A 531 -9.26 23.14 -11.25
C ALA A 531 -10.58 23.89 -11.41
N GLU A 532 -11.21 23.79 -12.58
CA GLU A 532 -12.39 24.59 -12.88
C GLU A 532 -13.27 23.91 -13.93
N VAL A 533 -14.58 23.99 -13.71
CA VAL A 533 -15.60 23.47 -14.61
C VAL A 533 -16.61 24.59 -14.87
N PHE A 534 -16.68 25.06 -16.10
CA PHE A 534 -17.76 25.94 -16.54
C PHE A 534 -18.84 25.14 -17.24
N VAL A 535 -20.09 25.47 -16.95
CA VAL A 535 -21.24 24.84 -17.56
C VAL A 535 -22.12 25.95 -18.12
N GLN A 536 -22.30 25.95 -19.44
CA GLN A 536 -23.09 26.95 -20.13
C GLN A 536 -24.07 26.27 -21.06
N LEU A 537 -25.35 26.62 -20.94
CA LEU A 537 -26.38 26.17 -21.86
C LEU A 537 -26.50 27.18 -23.01
N GLY A 538 -26.40 26.73 -24.25
CA GLY A 538 -26.40 27.57 -25.44
C GLY A 538 -27.73 28.29 -25.65
N LYS A 539 -27.68 29.62 -25.85
CA LYS A 539 -28.85 30.49 -26.12
C LYS A 539 -29.96 30.43 -25.05
N SER A 540 -29.63 30.14 -23.79
CA SER A 540 -30.60 30.17 -22.68
C SER A 540 -30.48 31.47 -21.87
N GLY A 541 -31.58 32.22 -21.74
CA GLY A 541 -31.75 33.29 -20.74
C GLY A 541 -32.59 32.81 -19.56
N GLY A 542 -32.45 33.46 -18.40
CA GLY A 542 -33.30 33.20 -17.21
C GLY A 542 -32.80 32.10 -16.27
N CYS A 543 -33.73 31.35 -15.67
CA CYS A 543 -33.46 30.43 -14.54
C CYS A 543 -32.52 29.26 -14.89
N ALA A 544 -32.57 28.75 -16.12
CA ALA A 544 -31.72 27.63 -16.54
C ALA A 544 -30.24 28.02 -16.58
N ALA A 545 -29.92 29.23 -17.07
CA ALA A 545 -28.55 29.74 -17.15
C ALA A 545 -27.94 29.95 -15.76
N SER A 546 -28.72 30.51 -14.83
CA SER A 546 -28.25 30.73 -13.44
C SER A 546 -28.01 29.43 -12.70
N GLN A 547 -28.83 28.40 -12.92
CA GLN A 547 -28.64 27.07 -12.31
C GLN A 547 -27.41 26.35 -12.88
N THR A 548 -27.20 26.41 -14.21
CA THR A 548 -26.00 25.81 -14.82
C THR A 548 -24.72 26.50 -14.37
N GLU A 549 -24.74 27.84 -14.25
CA GLU A 549 -23.59 28.59 -13.74
C GLU A 549 -23.30 28.24 -12.26
N ALA A 550 -24.33 28.20 -11.42
CA ALA A 550 -24.19 27.81 -10.02
C ALA A 550 -23.61 26.41 -9.87
N MET A 551 -24.08 25.46 -10.68
CA MET A 551 -23.56 24.08 -10.71
C MET A 551 -22.08 24.04 -11.09
N GLY A 552 -21.66 24.74 -12.16
CA GLY A 552 -20.25 24.82 -12.56
C GLY A 552 -19.35 25.42 -11.46
N ARG A 553 -19.81 26.49 -10.81
CA ARG A 553 -19.07 27.12 -9.68
C ARG A 553 -18.93 26.19 -8.49
N LEU A 554 -19.98 25.47 -8.11
CA LEU A 554 -19.95 24.53 -6.99
C LEU A 554 -19.06 23.32 -7.28
N ILE A 555 -19.12 22.78 -8.49
CA ILE A 555 -18.23 21.70 -8.95
C ILE A 555 -16.77 22.19 -8.92
N SER A 556 -16.51 23.39 -9.42
CA SER A 556 -15.17 24.00 -9.39
C SER A 556 -14.62 24.17 -7.97
N VAL A 557 -15.45 24.61 -7.02
CA VAL A 557 -15.06 24.71 -5.61
C VAL A 557 -14.80 23.33 -5.03
N ALA A 558 -15.68 22.36 -5.27
CA ALA A 558 -15.54 21.00 -4.76
C ALA A 558 -14.24 20.33 -5.24
N LEU A 559 -13.93 20.45 -6.54
CA LEU A 559 -12.71 19.92 -7.14
C LEU A 559 -11.47 20.63 -6.61
N ARG A 560 -11.51 21.96 -6.44
CA ARG A 560 -10.43 22.72 -5.79
C ARG A 560 -10.25 22.41 -4.30
N SER A 561 -11.28 21.90 -3.65
CA SER A 561 -11.24 21.40 -2.27
C SER A 561 -10.87 19.91 -2.16
N TRP A 562 -10.27 19.34 -3.21
CA TRP A 562 -9.80 17.95 -3.26
C TRP A 562 -10.90 16.90 -3.11
N LEU A 563 -12.13 17.22 -3.48
CA LEU A 563 -13.21 16.24 -3.53
C LEU A 563 -12.95 15.26 -4.68
N ASN A 564 -13.10 13.96 -4.41
CA ASN A 564 -12.98 12.92 -5.44
C ASN A 564 -13.99 13.21 -6.59
N PRO A 565 -13.55 13.41 -7.84
CA PRO A 565 -14.43 13.66 -8.99
C PRO A 565 -15.49 12.57 -9.19
N GLU A 566 -15.18 11.30 -8.89
CA GLU A 566 -16.15 10.20 -8.99
C GLU A 566 -17.32 10.36 -8.02
N ALA A 567 -17.11 10.99 -6.86
CA ALA A 567 -18.17 11.28 -5.92
C ALA A 567 -19.15 12.31 -6.50
N LEU A 568 -18.64 13.35 -7.19
CA LEU A 568 -19.48 14.34 -7.88
C LEU A 568 -20.27 13.71 -9.02
N ILE A 569 -19.61 12.88 -9.85
CA ILE A 569 -20.26 12.17 -10.96
C ILE A 569 -21.40 11.32 -10.43
N ARG A 570 -21.20 10.57 -9.34
CA ARG A 570 -22.24 9.72 -8.74
C ARG A 570 -23.44 10.52 -8.23
N GLN A 571 -23.24 11.76 -7.76
CA GLN A 571 -24.33 12.61 -7.29
C GLN A 571 -25.12 13.26 -8.44
N LEU A 572 -24.44 13.58 -9.54
CA LEU A 572 -25.04 14.30 -10.67
C LEU A 572 -25.66 13.36 -11.72
N LYS A 573 -25.10 12.16 -11.89
CA LYS A 573 -25.54 11.17 -12.89
C LYS A 573 -26.93 10.64 -12.57
N GLY A 574 -27.81 10.64 -13.56
CA GLY A 574 -29.18 10.17 -13.45
C GLY A 574 -30.18 11.19 -12.87
N ILE A 575 -29.76 12.41 -12.54
CA ILE A 575 -30.70 13.50 -12.22
C ILE A 575 -31.58 13.75 -13.45
N ARG A 576 -32.90 13.87 -13.24
CA ARG A 576 -33.89 13.95 -14.32
C ARG A 576 -34.53 15.33 -14.42
N CYS A 577 -34.69 15.80 -15.64
CA CYS A 577 -35.45 16.97 -16.04
C CYS A 577 -36.66 16.49 -16.87
N PRO A 578 -37.78 17.22 -16.94
CA PRO A 578 -38.90 16.89 -17.82
C PRO A 578 -38.50 16.76 -19.30
N SER A 579 -37.47 17.50 -19.72
CA SER A 579 -36.93 17.46 -21.08
C SER A 579 -35.68 16.59 -21.14
N ILE A 580 -35.78 15.44 -21.81
CA ILE A 580 -34.69 14.48 -22.00
C ILE A 580 -33.99 14.73 -23.34
N GLY A 581 -32.66 14.65 -23.36
CA GLY A 581 -31.83 14.78 -24.56
C GLY A 581 -31.20 13.46 -24.99
N PHE A 582 -30.63 13.44 -26.18
CA PHE A 582 -29.88 12.32 -26.72
C PHE A 582 -28.57 12.82 -27.33
N ASP A 583 -27.47 12.17 -26.98
CA ASP A 583 -26.11 12.56 -27.37
C ASP A 583 -25.26 11.30 -27.61
N ASP A 584 -24.73 11.13 -28.83
CA ASP A 584 -23.96 9.95 -29.26
C ASP A 584 -24.58 8.60 -28.87
N GLY A 585 -25.88 8.44 -29.11
CA GLY A 585 -26.62 7.19 -28.84
C GLY A 585 -26.94 6.96 -27.35
N GLU A 586 -26.57 7.89 -26.46
CA GLU A 586 -26.93 7.84 -25.05
C GLU A 586 -28.03 8.83 -24.67
N ILE A 587 -28.87 8.42 -23.72
CA ILE A 587 -29.89 9.28 -23.12
C ILE A 587 -29.23 10.21 -22.11
N VAL A 588 -29.46 11.53 -22.23
CA VAL A 588 -29.04 12.54 -21.26
C VAL A 588 -30.27 13.07 -20.54
N THR A 589 -30.43 12.72 -19.26
CA THR A 589 -31.71 12.93 -18.56
C THR A 589 -31.89 14.33 -18.00
N SER A 590 -30.83 15.14 -17.90
CA SER A 590 -30.85 16.55 -17.49
C SER A 590 -29.53 17.24 -17.81
N CYS A 591 -29.44 18.56 -17.60
CA CYS A 591 -28.16 19.27 -17.67
C CYS A 591 -27.13 18.74 -16.65
N ALA A 592 -27.56 18.35 -15.44
CA ALA A 592 -26.66 17.78 -14.42
C ALA A 592 -26.13 16.40 -14.82
N ASP A 593 -26.99 15.56 -15.39
CA ASP A 593 -26.59 14.26 -15.95
C ASP A 593 -25.61 14.45 -17.13
N GLY A 594 -25.85 15.45 -17.98
CA GLY A 594 -24.93 15.84 -19.06
C GLY A 594 -23.52 16.19 -18.54
N VAL A 595 -23.43 17.04 -17.50
CA VAL A 595 -22.14 17.36 -16.86
C VAL A 595 -21.47 16.11 -16.28
N ALA A 596 -22.22 15.23 -15.63
CA ALA A 596 -21.69 14.01 -15.05
C ALA A 596 -21.07 13.08 -16.11
N LYS A 597 -21.77 12.90 -17.23
CA LYS A 597 -21.32 12.07 -18.35
C LYS A 597 -20.11 12.66 -19.05
N VAL A 598 -20.08 13.99 -19.26
CA VAL A 598 -18.91 14.66 -19.82
C VAL A 598 -17.70 14.52 -18.90
N LEU A 599 -17.85 14.75 -17.59
CA LEU A 599 -16.76 14.55 -16.62
C LEU A 599 -16.29 13.09 -16.59
N GLU A 600 -17.20 12.12 -16.64
CA GLU A 600 -16.86 10.69 -16.67
C GLU A 600 -16.06 10.31 -17.91
N ARG A 601 -16.51 10.69 -19.11
CA ARG A 601 -15.79 10.44 -20.37
C ARG A 601 -14.44 11.17 -20.43
N TYR A 602 -14.38 12.37 -19.84
CA TYR A 602 -13.13 13.12 -19.69
C TYR A 602 -12.11 12.36 -18.83
N LEU A 603 -12.53 11.86 -17.67
CA LEU A 603 -11.66 11.05 -16.80
C LEU A 603 -11.23 9.71 -17.42
N LYS A 604 -12.05 9.15 -18.33
CA LYS A 604 -11.71 7.96 -19.12
C LYS A 604 -10.75 8.24 -20.29
N GLY A 605 -10.42 9.50 -20.55
CA GLY A 605 -9.48 9.89 -21.60
C GLY A 605 -10.07 9.94 -23.02
N GLU A 606 -11.40 9.96 -23.15
CA GLU A 606 -12.09 9.85 -24.45
C GLU A 606 -11.95 11.13 -25.31
N TYR A 607 -11.67 12.28 -24.70
CA TYR A 607 -11.57 13.57 -25.39
C TYR A 607 -10.14 13.97 -25.79
N THR A 608 -9.25 13.01 -26.04
CA THR A 608 -7.79 13.24 -26.25
C THR A 608 -7.40 13.83 -27.61
N LYS A 609 -8.26 13.78 -28.64
CA LYS A 609 -8.02 14.36 -29.98
C LYS A 609 -9.19 15.23 -30.42
N ILE A 610 -8.90 16.38 -31.04
CA ILE A 610 -9.91 17.22 -31.70
C ILE A 610 -10.14 16.63 -33.11
N MET A 611 -11.33 16.10 -33.36
CA MET A 611 -11.73 15.63 -34.68
C MET A 611 -12.67 16.67 -35.31
N VAL A 612 -12.27 17.25 -36.43
CA VAL A 612 -13.10 18.17 -37.22
C VAL A 612 -13.30 17.53 -38.59
N ASP A 613 -14.55 17.30 -38.99
CA ASP A 613 -14.84 16.96 -40.39
C ASP A 613 -14.84 18.26 -41.21
N LEU A 614 -13.80 18.44 -42.01
CA LEU A 614 -13.59 19.64 -42.83
C LEU A 614 -14.18 19.52 -44.24
N LYS A 615 -14.96 18.47 -44.54
CA LYS A 615 -15.59 18.32 -45.86
C LYS A 615 -16.56 19.48 -46.14
N GLY A 616 -16.15 20.37 -47.04
CA GLY A 616 -16.98 21.47 -47.56
C GLY A 616 -16.79 22.83 -46.88
N ILE A 617 -15.86 22.97 -45.93
CA ILE A 617 -15.59 24.24 -45.24
C ILE A 617 -14.41 24.95 -45.92
N LYS A 618 -14.66 26.12 -46.50
CA LYS A 618 -13.61 26.98 -47.05
C LYS A 618 -12.79 27.65 -45.93
N PRO A 619 -11.46 27.74 -46.03
CA PRO A 619 -10.63 28.41 -45.03
C PRO A 619 -10.95 29.91 -44.93
N LEU A 620 -10.77 30.49 -43.74
CA LEU A 620 -11.08 31.89 -43.42
C LEU A 620 -10.35 32.93 -44.33
N THR A 621 -9.34 32.51 -45.08
CA THR A 621 -8.53 33.34 -45.96
C THR A 621 -9.18 33.68 -47.31
N GLU A 622 -10.38 33.18 -47.61
CA GLU A 622 -11.08 33.40 -48.89
C GLU A 622 -12.34 34.28 -48.80
N PHE A 623 -12.53 35.03 -47.72
CA PHE A 623 -13.58 36.05 -47.65
C PHE A 623 -12.99 37.43 -48.02
N VAL A 624 -12.74 37.64 -49.33
CA VAL A 624 -12.54 38.98 -49.89
C VAL A 624 -13.85 39.42 -50.52
N GLU A 625 -14.36 40.53 -49.98
CA GLU A 625 -15.45 41.42 -50.40
C GLU A 625 -16.34 40.99 -51.58
N GLU A 626 -17.64 40.87 -51.31
CA GLU A 626 -18.69 41.34 -52.22
C GLU A 626 -19.81 41.97 -51.39
N GLY A 627 -20.19 43.20 -51.76
CA GLY A 627 -21.08 44.07 -51.00
C GLY A 627 -22.53 43.56 -50.89
N GLY A 628 -23.20 43.96 -49.81
CA GLY A 628 -24.61 43.69 -49.60
C GLY A 628 -25.14 44.20 -48.26
N GLU A 629 -25.76 45.38 -48.31
CA GLU A 629 -26.80 45.95 -47.45
C GLU A 629 -26.63 46.02 -45.91
N GLU A 630 -26.63 47.25 -45.39
CA GLU A 630 -26.70 47.59 -43.97
C GLU A 630 -27.99 47.09 -43.31
N HIS A 631 -27.89 46.07 -42.46
CA HIS A 631 -28.88 45.81 -41.43
C HIS A 631 -28.53 46.60 -40.16
N VAL A 632 -29.20 47.73 -39.97
CA VAL A 632 -29.20 48.49 -38.72
C VAL A 632 -29.82 47.65 -37.61
N THR A 633 -29.00 47.12 -36.71
CA THR A 633 -29.46 46.45 -35.49
C THR A 633 -30.04 47.49 -34.53
N LYS A 634 -31.36 47.43 -34.29
CA LYS A 634 -32.06 48.26 -33.30
C LYS A 634 -31.47 48.04 -31.90
N LEU A 635 -31.11 49.12 -31.22
CA LEU A 635 -30.61 49.11 -29.83
C LEU A 635 -31.66 48.50 -28.88
N ILE A 636 -31.26 47.46 -28.16
CA ILE A 636 -32.06 46.81 -27.12
C ILE A 636 -31.89 47.58 -25.81
N GLY A 637 -32.97 48.16 -25.29
CA GLY A 637 -32.96 48.95 -24.05
C GLY A 637 -33.56 48.20 -22.89
N GLY A 638 -32.76 47.69 -21.95
CA GLY A 638 -33.23 47.26 -20.62
C GLY A 638 -34.33 46.20 -20.53
N VAL A 639 -34.73 45.89 -19.29
CA VAL A 639 -35.74 44.87 -18.95
C VAL A 639 -36.99 45.56 -18.42
N CYS A 640 -38.16 45.15 -18.90
CA CYS A 640 -39.45 45.66 -18.48
C CYS A 640 -39.67 45.38 -16.99
N PRO A 641 -39.92 46.41 -16.15
CA PRO A 641 -40.07 46.23 -14.71
C PRO A 641 -41.36 45.50 -14.32
N GLU A 642 -42.35 45.41 -15.22
CA GLU A 642 -43.63 44.76 -14.93
C GLU A 642 -43.67 43.28 -15.31
N CYS A 643 -43.09 42.88 -16.44
CA CYS A 643 -43.18 41.50 -16.92
C CYS A 643 -41.83 40.85 -17.24
N GLY A 644 -40.71 41.56 -17.08
CA GLY A 644 -39.37 41.01 -17.31
C GLY A 644 -38.98 40.79 -18.78
N ASN A 645 -39.84 41.16 -19.74
CA ASN A 645 -39.51 41.12 -21.16
C ASN A 645 -38.62 42.30 -21.59
N VAL A 646 -37.96 42.16 -22.74
CA VAL A 646 -37.08 43.18 -23.32
C VAL A 646 -37.90 44.42 -23.73
N LEU A 647 -37.42 45.62 -23.40
CA LEU A 647 -38.03 46.86 -23.92
C LEU A 647 -37.40 47.24 -25.27
N GLU A 648 -38.23 47.68 -26.19
CA GLU A 648 -37.80 48.28 -27.45
C GLU A 648 -37.69 49.80 -27.27
N TYR A 649 -36.58 50.38 -27.73
CA TYR A 649 -36.42 51.84 -27.75
C TYR A 649 -36.81 52.38 -29.13
N GLY A 650 -37.78 53.30 -29.16
CA GLY A 650 -38.23 53.95 -30.39
C GLY A 650 -38.93 55.28 -30.07
N GLU A 651 -38.73 56.28 -30.92
CA GLU A 651 -39.38 57.60 -30.80
C GLU A 651 -39.23 58.30 -29.43
N GLY A 652 -38.09 58.09 -28.75
CA GLY A 652 -37.80 58.69 -27.44
C GLY A 652 -38.39 57.94 -26.23
N CYS A 653 -39.09 56.83 -26.47
CA CYS A 653 -39.72 56.02 -25.42
C CYS A 653 -39.22 54.57 -25.42
N MET A 654 -39.16 53.96 -24.23
CA MET A 654 -39.00 52.52 -24.05
C MET A 654 -40.38 51.86 -23.96
N THR A 655 -40.68 50.90 -24.83
CA THR A 655 -41.99 50.21 -24.86
C THR A 655 -41.82 48.69 -24.71
N CYS A 656 -42.69 48.06 -23.91
CA CYS A 656 -42.80 46.61 -23.82
C CYS A 656 -43.94 46.11 -24.71
N LYS A 657 -43.61 45.35 -25.76
CA LYS A 657 -44.62 44.77 -26.68
C LYS A 657 -45.51 43.71 -26.04
N MET A 658 -45.08 43.12 -24.90
CA MET A 658 -45.79 42.00 -24.27
C MET A 658 -46.82 42.43 -23.22
N CYS A 659 -46.57 43.49 -22.45
CA CYS A 659 -47.51 43.97 -21.43
C CYS A 659 -47.99 45.41 -21.65
N GLY A 660 -47.46 46.11 -22.66
CA GLY A 660 -47.84 47.50 -22.97
C GLY A 660 -47.15 48.57 -22.11
N PHE A 661 -46.26 48.18 -21.19
CA PHE A 661 -45.51 49.14 -20.36
C PHE A 661 -44.73 50.12 -21.23
N THR A 662 -44.83 51.42 -20.94
CA THR A 662 -44.13 52.49 -21.68
C THR A 662 -43.46 53.46 -20.73
N LYS A 663 -42.19 53.81 -20.99
CA LYS A 663 -41.43 54.82 -20.24
C LYS A 663 -40.73 55.77 -21.22
N CYS A 664 -41.25 56.98 -21.33
CA CYS A 664 -40.66 58.05 -22.14
C CYS A 664 -39.68 58.88 -21.30
N GLY A 665 -38.57 59.28 -21.91
CA GLY A 665 -37.56 60.16 -21.32
C GLY A 665 -37.70 61.58 -21.83
#